data_AF-A0A371K024-F1
#
_entry.id   AF-A0A371K024-F1
#
_cell.length_a   1.000
_cell.length_b   1.000
_cell.length_c   1.000
_cell.angle_alpha   90.00
_cell.angle_beta   90.00
_cell.angle_gamma   90.00
#
_symmetry.space_group_name_H-M   'P 1'
#
loop_
_entity.id
_entity.type
_entity.pdbx_description
1 polymer ?
#
loop_
_entity_poly.entity_id
_entity_poly.type
_entity_poly.pdbx_seq_one_letter_code
_entity_poly.pdbx_strand_id
1 'polypeptide(L)'
;MIDGRTSLSPQHALRVLCMLALLLALAACERAPPRKLVIVGGPHREGAGRHDYPAGVRALQRLIETSPDTRDAFAVVAYPDGWPQNPAAFDDAAVVIWYFDGLDRHPLCDPARRAAFAAAMRRGTGLIALHQASTVPPSDDLGLTPWLGGVRVGMYDRSTQWAQLQPRAAHPATQGLSPFGYRDEFYPSFRYATGGTRTALLSADLHPQFRDGRALLEDRAERTDLAWAYEREGGGRSVVFSGAHYLESLHQAGVARLLLNAALWTADAPVPEAGAALPALPAPAAMPPAPTATVARATVARATFHVDSERSGWRSDERVLAPDNVDERGFGLVWESPPLDAVDGQPPRLYASPLYIDRLTLGDGPQRGQTFAVVIAASSNGYVYAINAARQGDLAPGRILWRRRLSEPCRLQPAPLDGVPTGVLSTPIADVARGRLYVTHCDAQQRWQAYALDLSSGAVQPGWPVRLDEDTFNTLNANQGPSRVPPTRRYDFRVQRGALNLSPDGRQLYVVFGETETGWLVSVDTDRARVRSAFAAVAMPHRGSGGIWGAGGPAVDREGQVYVVTGSGFEGYRDAPHDWTQSVLKLAPPAAGGFVLRGTYTPFNHCSSAKMDIDLGSGGIALLRAPAQAGAPRLLALGGKQGNAYLLDRDRLPGRLDRRPPCSQDAASDGSLLPPTAQPQFGTRGPLNVFGPYSEQDAALDLARSRSVPATFRDAQGHDYLYLSGSTKRAPGSADSVAPSLVRLQVERPAGGAPYLRIDRRADRVMKNPGSPVVTSRGADRAIVWVLDENAPRSAQLSGTGAPQPVLYAFDAATLKELWRSAPGELHTSGKYNEPAFGGGQVYVGTDRIQAFGLGGRRTAARPVAAPAPVDASPVAASPLSPSLSPAALYAQRCAACHDHPQGNIPPRAVLATRPKDRIVEALSRGVMRPQAAGLDERQVRALADYLRQ
;
A
#
# COMPACT_ATOMS: atom_id res chain seq x y z
N MET A 1 -36.18 24.26 -84.59
CA MET A 1 -37.46 24.90 -84.24
C MET A 1 -37.20 25.93 -83.16
N ILE A 2 -37.33 27.20 -83.56
CA ILE A 2 -37.71 28.41 -82.79
C ILE A 2 -36.80 28.88 -81.64
N ASP A 3 -36.19 30.03 -81.93
CA ASP A 3 -35.59 31.05 -81.06
C ASP A 3 -36.42 31.47 -79.84
N GLY A 4 -35.74 31.94 -78.79
CA GLY A 4 -36.40 32.65 -77.69
C GLY A 4 -35.43 33.25 -76.67
N ARG A 5 -34.75 34.33 -77.05
CA ARG A 5 -34.03 35.23 -76.12
C ARG A 5 -35.02 35.91 -75.17
N THR A 6 -34.76 35.88 -73.87
CA THR A 6 -35.32 36.85 -72.91
C THR A 6 -34.18 37.69 -72.33
N SER A 7 -34.16 38.96 -72.70
CA SER A 7 -33.26 39.99 -72.17
C SER A 7 -33.76 40.46 -70.81
N LEU A 8 -32.94 40.27 -69.77
CA LEU A 8 -33.12 40.93 -68.48
C LEU A 8 -32.71 42.39 -68.60
N SER A 9 -33.56 43.30 -68.11
CA SER A 9 -33.38 44.75 -68.24
C SER A 9 -32.19 45.27 -67.40
N PRO A 10 -31.45 46.28 -67.88
CA PRO A 10 -30.24 46.80 -67.22
C PRO A 10 -30.47 47.37 -65.80
N GLN A 11 -31.72 47.64 -65.42
CA GLN A 11 -32.08 48.11 -64.07
C GLN A 11 -32.09 47.00 -63.02
N HIS A 12 -32.31 45.73 -63.41
CA HIS A 12 -32.25 44.58 -62.49
C HIS A 12 -30.79 44.15 -62.22
N ALA A 13 -29.93 44.22 -63.24
CA ALA A 13 -28.51 43.95 -63.11
C ALA A 13 -27.83 44.93 -62.13
N LEU A 14 -28.20 46.22 -62.16
CA LEU A 14 -27.64 47.22 -61.25
C LEU A 14 -28.10 47.05 -59.79
N ARG A 15 -29.36 46.62 -59.56
CA ARG A 15 -29.86 46.32 -58.20
C ARG A 15 -29.24 45.05 -57.60
N VAL A 16 -29.03 44.01 -58.42
CA VAL A 16 -28.34 42.79 -57.99
C VAL A 16 -26.85 43.08 -57.74
N LEU A 17 -26.19 43.92 -58.54
CA LEU A 17 -24.81 44.31 -58.33
C LEU A 17 -24.62 45.16 -57.06
N CYS A 18 -25.56 46.07 -56.76
CA CYS A 18 -25.54 46.85 -55.52
C CYS A 18 -25.85 46.00 -54.28
N MET A 19 -26.76 45.00 -54.36
CA MET A 19 -26.98 44.04 -53.27
C MET A 19 -25.79 43.11 -53.08
N LEU A 20 -25.13 42.66 -54.16
CA LEU A 20 -23.90 41.87 -54.08
C LEU A 20 -22.75 42.68 -53.50
N ALA A 21 -22.62 43.97 -53.86
CA ALA A 21 -21.61 44.87 -53.33
C ALA A 21 -21.86 45.20 -51.84
N LEU A 22 -23.12 45.32 -51.41
CA LEU A 22 -23.48 45.49 -50.00
C LEU A 22 -23.27 44.19 -49.19
N LEU A 23 -23.52 43.03 -49.79
CA LEU A 23 -23.22 41.70 -49.21
C LEU A 23 -21.71 41.41 -49.17
N LEU A 24 -20.93 41.88 -50.15
CA LEU A 24 -19.47 41.80 -50.18
C LEU A 24 -18.84 42.81 -49.21
N ALA A 25 -19.45 43.99 -49.02
CA ALA A 25 -19.03 44.97 -48.01
C ALA A 25 -19.36 44.52 -46.58
N LEU A 26 -20.45 43.75 -46.38
CA LEU A 26 -20.76 43.11 -45.09
C LEU A 26 -19.95 41.83 -44.84
N ALA A 27 -19.42 41.18 -45.89
CA ALA A 27 -18.52 40.02 -45.78
C ALA A 27 -17.04 40.41 -45.59
N ALA A 28 -16.68 41.68 -45.77
CA ALA A 28 -15.41 42.22 -45.32
C ALA A 28 -15.48 42.54 -43.81
N CYS A 29 -15.60 41.52 -42.98
CA CYS A 29 -15.12 41.64 -41.59
C CYS A 29 -13.60 41.83 -41.68
N GLU A 30 -13.14 43.09 -41.67
CA GLU A 30 -11.76 43.38 -41.31
C GLU A 30 -11.51 42.71 -39.95
N ARG A 31 -10.74 41.62 -39.95
CA ARG A 31 -10.30 40.98 -38.71
C ARG A 31 -9.53 42.04 -37.92
N ALA A 32 -10.00 42.32 -36.71
CA ALA A 32 -9.31 43.23 -35.81
C ALA A 32 -7.83 42.80 -35.69
N PRO A 33 -6.87 43.73 -35.68
CA PRO A 33 -5.47 43.40 -35.58
C PRO A 33 -5.18 42.60 -34.30
N PRO A 34 -4.22 41.65 -34.33
CA PRO A 34 -3.91 40.81 -33.19
C PRO A 34 -3.49 41.68 -32.00
N ARG A 35 -4.05 41.39 -30.82
CA ARG A 35 -3.79 42.12 -29.58
C ARG A 35 -2.41 41.76 -29.04
N LYS A 36 -1.68 42.72 -28.49
CA LYS A 36 -0.34 42.45 -27.93
C LYS A 36 -0.44 41.61 -26.66
N LEU A 37 0.22 40.44 -26.65
CA LEU A 37 0.38 39.57 -25.49
C LEU A 37 1.85 39.53 -25.09
N VAL A 38 2.17 39.88 -23.85
CA VAL A 38 3.56 39.88 -23.35
C VAL A 38 3.77 38.71 -22.39
N ILE A 39 4.83 37.94 -22.57
CA ILE A 39 5.23 36.87 -21.63
C ILE A 39 6.55 37.26 -20.99
N VAL A 40 6.60 37.32 -19.65
CA VAL A 40 7.81 37.65 -18.90
C VAL A 40 8.27 36.45 -18.08
N GLY A 41 9.51 36.02 -18.34
CA GLY A 41 10.19 34.92 -17.68
C GLY A 41 11.24 35.37 -16.66
N GLY A 42 11.70 34.42 -15.84
CA GLY A 42 12.89 34.56 -15.01
C GLY A 42 14.09 33.85 -15.62
N PRO A 43 15.30 34.01 -15.07
CA PRO A 43 16.44 33.18 -15.44
C PRO A 43 16.26 31.71 -15.00
N HIS A 44 16.95 30.77 -15.64
CA HIS A 44 17.00 29.36 -15.18
C HIS A 44 17.66 29.25 -13.80
N ARG A 45 17.09 28.43 -12.89
CA ARG A 45 17.48 28.42 -11.47
C ARG A 45 17.61 27.04 -10.84
N GLU A 46 16.65 26.15 -11.07
CA GLU A 46 16.63 24.82 -10.45
C GLU A 46 16.97 23.70 -11.45
N GLY A 47 17.27 22.51 -10.95
CA GLY A 47 17.67 21.36 -11.78
C GLY A 47 16.69 21.03 -12.91
N ALA A 48 17.13 20.22 -13.88
CA ALA A 48 16.43 19.95 -15.13
C ALA A 48 14.89 19.94 -15.05
N GLY A 49 14.25 20.91 -15.70
CA GLY A 49 12.79 21.03 -15.82
C GLY A 49 12.05 21.65 -14.63
N ARG A 50 12.74 22.07 -13.56
CA ARG A 50 12.17 22.81 -12.42
C ARG A 50 12.52 24.29 -12.52
N HIS A 51 11.53 25.17 -12.39
CA HIS A 51 11.73 26.62 -12.56
C HIS A 51 12.56 26.94 -13.82
N ASP A 52 12.35 26.16 -14.88
CA ASP A 52 13.00 26.35 -16.18
C ASP A 52 12.22 27.39 -16.98
N TYR A 53 12.16 28.59 -16.43
CA TYR A 53 11.37 29.70 -16.95
C TYR A 53 11.67 30.02 -18.42
N PRO A 54 12.94 30.03 -18.89
CA PRO A 54 13.23 30.23 -20.31
C PRO A 54 12.55 29.23 -21.24
N ALA A 55 12.63 27.94 -20.91
CA ALA A 55 12.01 26.88 -21.70
C ALA A 55 10.48 26.96 -21.61
N GLY A 56 9.94 27.27 -20.42
CA GLY A 56 8.51 27.42 -20.21
C GLY A 56 7.90 28.62 -20.92
N VAL A 57 8.57 29.79 -20.93
CA VAL A 57 8.13 30.96 -21.71
C VAL A 57 8.08 30.62 -23.20
N ARG A 58 9.09 29.94 -23.73
CA ARG A 58 9.08 29.46 -25.12
C ARG A 58 7.96 28.43 -25.38
N ALA A 59 7.64 27.59 -24.41
CA ALA A 59 6.53 26.64 -24.52
C ALA A 59 5.16 27.36 -24.52
N LEU A 60 4.97 28.34 -23.66
CA LEU A 60 3.76 29.18 -23.61
C LEU A 60 3.58 29.98 -24.91
N GLN A 61 4.67 30.59 -25.42
CA GLN A 61 4.65 31.29 -26.70
C GLN A 61 4.17 30.37 -27.81
N ARG A 62 4.79 29.18 -27.97
CA ARG A 62 4.36 28.20 -28.97
C ARG A 62 2.91 27.77 -28.77
N LEU A 63 2.48 27.52 -27.54
CA LEU A 63 1.11 27.12 -27.23
C LEU A 63 0.09 28.15 -27.74
N ILE A 64 0.35 29.43 -27.50
CA ILE A 64 -0.52 30.54 -27.92
C ILE A 64 -0.47 30.76 -29.43
N GLU A 65 0.72 30.73 -30.05
CA GLU A 65 0.90 30.98 -31.48
C GLU A 65 0.41 29.85 -32.38
N THR A 66 0.26 28.63 -31.85
CA THR A 66 -0.17 27.45 -32.63
C THR A 66 -1.60 27.03 -32.39
N SER A 67 -2.25 27.52 -31.33
CA SER A 67 -3.67 27.26 -31.09
C SER A 67 -4.53 28.05 -32.09
N PRO A 68 -5.50 27.39 -32.78
CA PRO A 68 -6.36 28.05 -33.77
C PRO A 68 -7.10 29.28 -33.25
N ASP A 69 -7.54 29.24 -31.98
CA ASP A 69 -8.36 30.30 -31.38
C ASP A 69 -7.53 31.49 -30.87
N THR A 70 -6.22 31.32 -30.70
CA THR A 70 -5.34 32.34 -30.12
C THR A 70 -4.30 32.89 -31.09
N ARG A 71 -3.90 32.13 -32.11
CA ARG A 71 -2.88 32.53 -33.09
C ARG A 71 -3.23 33.80 -33.85
N ASP A 72 -4.51 34.00 -34.14
CA ASP A 72 -5.01 35.19 -34.85
C ASP A 72 -5.41 36.30 -33.86
N ALA A 73 -5.63 35.95 -32.59
CA ALA A 73 -6.06 36.90 -31.55
C ALA A 73 -4.88 37.67 -30.94
N PHE A 74 -3.66 37.11 -30.97
CA PHE A 74 -2.52 37.65 -30.25
C PHE A 74 -1.24 37.79 -31.10
N ALA A 75 -0.56 38.92 -30.92
CA ALA A 75 0.83 39.11 -31.31
C ALA A 75 1.70 38.94 -30.05
N VAL A 76 2.44 37.84 -29.97
CA VAL A 76 3.18 37.46 -28.75
C VAL A 76 4.57 38.11 -28.72
N VAL A 77 4.91 38.73 -27.60
CA VAL A 77 6.25 39.25 -27.30
C VAL A 77 6.76 38.58 -26.04
N ALA A 78 7.82 37.76 -26.17
CA ALA A 78 8.34 36.94 -25.08
C ALA A 78 9.70 37.43 -24.59
N TYR A 79 9.87 37.46 -23.27
CA TYR A 79 11.12 37.77 -22.56
C TYR A 79 11.50 36.56 -21.71
N PRO A 80 12.10 35.51 -22.30
CA PRO A 80 12.28 34.21 -21.63
C PRO A 80 13.23 34.26 -20.44
N ASP A 81 14.23 35.15 -20.45
CA ASP A 81 15.36 35.10 -19.53
C ASP A 81 15.40 36.29 -18.54
N GLY A 82 14.32 37.07 -18.45
CA GLY A 82 14.24 38.17 -17.50
C GLY A 82 13.24 39.28 -17.82
N TRP A 83 13.18 40.27 -16.93
CA TRP A 83 12.31 41.43 -17.08
C TRP A 83 12.71 42.30 -18.28
N PRO A 84 11.74 42.86 -19.04
CA PRO A 84 12.06 43.75 -20.17
C PRO A 84 12.88 44.96 -19.74
N GLN A 85 13.96 45.25 -20.47
CA GLN A 85 14.81 46.42 -20.20
C GLN A 85 14.13 47.73 -20.66
N ASN A 86 13.33 47.67 -21.72
CA ASN A 86 12.54 48.80 -22.19
C ASN A 86 11.20 48.84 -21.43
N PRO A 87 10.92 49.88 -20.61
CA PRO A 87 9.65 49.97 -19.87
C PRO A 87 8.42 50.08 -20.78
N ALA A 88 8.58 50.56 -22.02
CA ALA A 88 7.52 50.60 -23.03
C ALA A 88 7.11 49.20 -23.55
N ALA A 89 7.79 48.14 -23.10
CA ALA A 89 7.42 46.76 -23.43
C ALA A 89 5.97 46.44 -23.06
N PHE A 90 5.40 47.08 -22.04
CA PHE A 90 4.04 46.87 -21.56
C PHE A 90 3.03 47.87 -22.13
N ASP A 91 3.45 48.80 -22.98
CA ASP A 91 2.54 49.72 -23.64
C ASP A 91 1.65 48.97 -24.64
N ASP A 92 0.36 49.30 -24.61
CA ASP A 92 -0.72 48.69 -25.39
C ASP A 92 -0.85 47.16 -25.24
N ALA A 93 -0.24 46.57 -24.20
CA ALA A 93 -0.40 45.16 -23.90
C ALA A 93 -1.85 44.90 -23.45
N ALA A 94 -2.55 44.01 -24.18
CA ALA A 94 -3.88 43.55 -23.79
C ALA A 94 -3.80 42.56 -22.63
N VAL A 95 -2.74 41.74 -22.60
CA VAL A 95 -2.49 40.77 -21.53
C VAL A 95 -0.98 40.59 -21.30
N VAL A 96 -0.62 40.41 -20.03
CA VAL A 96 0.73 40.05 -19.60
C VAL A 96 0.68 38.72 -18.86
N ILE A 97 1.59 37.79 -19.20
CA ILE A 97 1.79 36.52 -18.49
C ILE A 97 3.09 36.60 -17.71
N TRP A 98 3.04 36.33 -16.42
CA TRP A 98 4.18 36.25 -15.53
C TRP A 98 4.54 34.82 -15.19
N TYR A 99 5.80 34.45 -15.44
CA TYR A 99 6.35 33.15 -15.10
C TYR A 99 7.81 33.28 -14.64
N PHE A 100 8.00 33.66 -13.37
CA PHE A 100 9.30 33.91 -12.76
C PHE A 100 9.28 33.68 -11.23
N ASP A 101 10.45 33.76 -10.59
CA ASP A 101 10.64 33.66 -9.14
C ASP A 101 9.89 34.77 -8.37
N GLY A 102 9.37 34.43 -7.20
CA GLY A 102 8.74 35.37 -6.26
C GLY A 102 9.69 35.82 -5.14
N LEU A 103 9.12 36.21 -4.00
CA LEU A 103 9.85 36.72 -2.83
C LEU A 103 10.81 37.86 -3.19
N ASP A 104 11.99 37.88 -2.58
CA ASP A 104 13.05 38.89 -2.75
C ASP A 104 13.64 38.90 -4.17
N ARG A 105 13.25 37.94 -5.02
CA ARG A 105 13.64 37.85 -6.42
C ARG A 105 12.55 38.33 -7.38
N HIS A 106 11.37 38.66 -6.86
CA HIS A 106 10.28 39.17 -7.66
C HIS A 106 10.76 40.45 -8.39
N PRO A 107 10.59 40.56 -9.72
CA PRO A 107 11.09 41.72 -10.47
C PRO A 107 10.57 43.07 -9.96
N LEU A 108 9.41 43.09 -9.32
CA LEU A 108 8.80 44.29 -8.72
C LEU A 108 9.31 44.65 -7.32
N CYS A 109 10.31 43.94 -6.78
CA CYS A 109 11.11 44.45 -5.67
C CYS A 109 11.91 45.71 -6.07
N ASP A 110 12.16 45.90 -7.37
CA ASP A 110 12.66 47.16 -7.92
C ASP A 110 11.52 48.19 -8.00
N PRO A 111 11.60 49.32 -7.26
CA PRO A 111 10.54 50.33 -7.24
C PRO A 111 10.24 50.95 -8.60
N ALA A 112 11.25 51.09 -9.49
CA ALA A 112 11.05 51.66 -10.81
C ALA A 112 10.27 50.70 -11.72
N ARG A 113 10.59 49.40 -11.67
CA ARG A 113 9.82 48.36 -12.38
C ARG A 113 8.39 48.28 -11.86
N ARG A 114 8.21 48.37 -10.54
CA ARG A 114 6.89 48.39 -9.88
C ARG A 114 6.05 49.58 -10.33
N ALA A 115 6.62 50.78 -10.35
CA ALA A 115 5.92 51.99 -10.80
C ALA A 115 5.51 51.92 -12.28
N ALA A 116 6.42 51.44 -13.14
CA ALA A 116 6.14 51.26 -14.57
C ALA A 116 5.02 50.23 -14.81
N PHE A 117 5.06 49.09 -14.13
CA PHE A 117 4.03 48.06 -14.29
C PHE A 117 2.66 48.48 -13.73
N ALA A 118 2.65 49.26 -12.64
CA ALA A 118 1.42 49.82 -12.09
C ALA A 118 0.68 50.71 -13.10
N ALA A 119 1.38 51.36 -14.03
CA ALA A 119 0.76 52.13 -15.11
C ALA A 119 -0.02 51.23 -16.09
N ALA A 120 0.53 50.07 -16.46
CA ALA A 120 -0.18 49.09 -17.29
C ALA A 120 -1.43 48.54 -16.59
N MET A 121 -1.34 48.23 -15.29
CA MET A 121 -2.48 47.75 -14.51
C MET A 121 -3.60 48.78 -14.41
N ARG A 122 -3.28 50.08 -14.28
CA ARG A 122 -4.28 51.17 -14.32
C ARG A 122 -5.00 51.30 -15.66
N ARG A 123 -4.40 50.85 -16.77
CA ARG A 123 -5.04 50.83 -18.11
C ARG A 123 -5.99 49.64 -18.30
N GLY A 124 -6.12 48.76 -17.31
CA GLY A 124 -6.99 47.59 -17.40
C GLY A 124 -6.35 46.38 -18.10
N THR A 125 -5.03 46.40 -18.37
CA THR A 125 -4.30 45.27 -18.97
C THR A 125 -4.58 43.96 -18.21
N GLY A 126 -4.88 42.89 -18.95
CA GLY A 126 -5.06 41.55 -18.41
C GLY A 126 -3.78 41.01 -17.79
N LEU A 127 -3.88 40.22 -16.72
CA LEU A 127 -2.70 39.65 -16.05
C LEU A 127 -2.89 38.18 -15.70
N ILE A 128 -1.96 37.33 -16.14
CA ILE A 128 -1.90 35.92 -15.78
C ILE A 128 -0.64 35.68 -14.96
N ALA A 129 -0.79 35.26 -13.69
CA ALA A 129 0.34 34.97 -12.82
C ALA A 129 0.46 33.45 -12.59
N LEU A 130 1.63 32.91 -12.91
CA LEU A 130 1.91 31.47 -12.78
C LEU A 130 2.88 31.21 -11.63
N HIS A 131 2.58 30.18 -10.85
CA HIS A 131 3.43 29.66 -9.78
C HIS A 131 3.92 30.77 -8.83
N GLN A 132 5.24 30.92 -8.68
CA GLN A 132 5.87 31.89 -7.78
C GLN A 132 5.68 33.36 -8.14
N ALA A 133 5.17 33.70 -9.33
CA ALA A 133 4.88 35.10 -9.69
C ALA A 133 3.80 35.74 -8.79
N SER A 134 3.07 34.94 -8.01
CA SER A 134 2.11 35.39 -6.99
C SER A 134 2.68 35.42 -5.57
N THR A 135 3.97 35.10 -5.38
CA THR A 135 4.62 34.92 -4.08
C THR A 135 5.40 36.18 -3.67
N VAL A 136 5.14 36.68 -2.46
CA VAL A 136 5.64 37.97 -1.95
C VAL A 136 6.42 37.78 -0.65
N PRO A 137 7.42 38.63 -0.36
CA PRO A 137 8.11 38.64 0.93
C PRO A 137 7.14 38.85 2.10
N PRO A 138 7.39 38.29 3.29
CA PRO A 138 6.58 38.55 4.49
C PRO A 138 6.43 40.04 4.85
N SER A 139 7.41 40.87 4.47
CA SER A 139 7.49 42.29 4.80
C SER A 139 6.82 43.23 3.80
N ASP A 140 6.54 42.81 2.55
CA ASP A 140 5.94 43.65 1.51
C ASP A 140 5.12 42.79 0.54
N ASP A 141 3.86 43.19 0.30
CA ASP A 141 2.97 42.57 -0.69
C ASP A 141 3.41 42.87 -2.14
N LEU A 142 4.32 43.82 -2.34
CA LEU A 142 4.67 44.39 -3.64
C LEU A 142 3.47 45.04 -4.36
N GLY A 143 2.34 45.21 -3.66
CA GLY A 143 1.10 45.77 -4.19
C GLY A 143 0.42 44.83 -5.18
N LEU A 144 0.66 43.53 -5.11
CA LEU A 144 0.11 42.54 -6.04
C LEU A 144 -1.33 42.15 -5.70
N THR A 145 -1.71 42.17 -4.42
CA THR A 145 -3.06 41.76 -3.98
C THR A 145 -4.20 42.47 -4.75
N PRO A 146 -4.18 43.80 -4.95
CA PRO A 146 -5.20 44.48 -5.77
C PRO A 146 -5.22 44.09 -7.25
N TRP A 147 -4.14 43.49 -7.77
CA TRP A 147 -4.06 43.06 -9.18
C TRP A 147 -4.47 41.61 -9.35
N LEU A 148 -4.05 40.74 -8.44
CA LEU A 148 -4.21 39.29 -8.53
C LEU A 148 -5.41 38.76 -7.74
N GLY A 149 -5.96 39.52 -6.80
CA GLY A 149 -7.03 39.06 -5.89
C GLY A 149 -6.54 38.15 -4.76
N GLY A 150 -5.27 37.73 -4.81
CA GLY A 150 -4.59 37.03 -3.74
C GLY A 150 -3.10 36.84 -3.99
N VAL A 151 -2.31 36.76 -2.92
CA VAL A 151 -0.86 36.58 -2.95
C VAL A 151 -0.43 35.54 -1.94
N ARG A 152 0.63 34.80 -2.24
CA ARG A 152 1.25 33.86 -1.30
C ARG A 152 2.34 34.57 -0.52
N VAL A 153 2.28 34.51 0.81
CA VAL A 153 3.27 35.16 1.68
C VAL A 153 4.32 34.14 2.11
N GLY A 154 5.59 34.37 1.79
CA GLY A 154 6.67 33.43 2.14
C GLY A 154 6.64 32.10 1.37
N MET A 155 7.46 31.14 1.81
CA MET A 155 7.65 29.84 1.14
C MET A 155 7.28 28.62 2.00
N TYR A 156 6.69 28.88 3.15
CA TYR A 156 6.50 27.93 4.23
C TYR A 156 5.41 26.88 3.96
N ASP A 157 4.38 27.26 3.20
CA ASP A 157 3.20 26.44 2.96
C ASP A 157 3.13 26.10 1.47
N ARG A 158 3.49 24.86 1.13
CA ARG A 158 3.41 24.27 -0.23
C ARG A 158 3.37 22.76 -0.14
N SER A 159 2.80 22.12 -1.17
CA SER A 159 2.77 20.67 -1.28
C SER A 159 3.07 20.23 -2.71
N THR A 160 4.14 19.44 -2.87
CA THR A 160 4.50 18.85 -4.16
C THR A 160 3.78 17.53 -4.36
N GLN A 161 2.61 17.52 -5.00
CA GLN A 161 1.75 16.35 -5.05
C GLN A 161 1.04 16.03 -6.35
N TRP A 162 0.65 14.77 -6.51
CA TRP A 162 -0.39 14.39 -7.44
C TRP A 162 -1.71 14.92 -6.90
N ALA A 163 -2.37 15.77 -7.67
CA ALA A 163 -3.64 16.38 -7.30
C ALA A 163 -4.65 16.17 -8.43
N GLN A 164 -5.89 15.83 -8.08
CA GLN A 164 -7.01 15.79 -9.02
C GLN A 164 -7.67 17.18 -9.04
N LEU A 165 -7.44 17.94 -10.11
CA LEU A 165 -7.99 19.28 -10.28
C LEU A 165 -9.43 19.18 -10.78
N GLN A 166 -10.32 19.90 -10.11
CA GLN A 166 -11.75 19.95 -10.40
C GLN A 166 -12.15 21.38 -10.78
N PRO A 167 -12.79 21.59 -11.93
CA PRO A 167 -13.47 22.84 -12.25
C PRO A 167 -14.55 23.17 -11.21
N ARG A 168 -14.60 24.40 -10.73
CA ARG A 168 -15.49 24.82 -9.62
C ARG A 168 -16.67 25.67 -10.05
N ALA A 169 -16.44 26.58 -10.99
CA ALA A 169 -17.47 27.47 -11.51
C ALA A 169 -17.56 27.33 -13.04
N ALA A 170 -18.79 27.47 -13.56
CA ALA A 170 -18.99 27.77 -14.97
C ALA A 170 -18.41 29.17 -15.22
N HIS A 171 -17.28 29.22 -15.90
CA HIS A 171 -16.54 30.44 -16.16
C HIS A 171 -15.88 30.32 -17.55
N PRO A 172 -15.74 31.42 -18.33
CA PRO A 172 -15.08 31.34 -19.63
C PRO A 172 -13.70 30.67 -19.58
N ALA A 173 -12.90 30.99 -18.55
CA ALA A 173 -11.59 30.36 -18.33
C ALA A 173 -11.63 28.82 -18.12
N THR A 174 -12.77 28.24 -17.71
CA THR A 174 -12.93 26.79 -17.46
C THR A 174 -13.67 26.05 -18.58
N GLN A 175 -14.04 26.71 -19.68
CA GLN A 175 -14.74 26.07 -20.79
C GLN A 175 -13.94 24.91 -21.40
N GLY A 176 -14.62 23.79 -21.64
CA GLY A 176 -14.01 22.57 -22.18
C GLY A 176 -13.07 21.82 -21.22
N LEU A 177 -13.05 22.16 -19.93
CA LEU A 177 -12.28 21.41 -18.93
C LEU A 177 -13.13 20.33 -18.26
N SER A 178 -12.65 19.09 -18.31
CA SER A 178 -13.09 18.00 -17.44
C SER A 178 -12.11 17.85 -16.27
N PRO A 179 -12.47 17.18 -15.15
CA PRO A 179 -11.50 16.89 -14.09
C PRO A 179 -10.25 16.19 -14.64
N PHE A 180 -9.07 16.66 -14.26
CA PHE A 180 -7.79 16.11 -14.70
C PHE A 180 -6.78 16.08 -13.55
N GLY A 181 -5.86 15.11 -13.56
CA GLY A 181 -4.93 14.89 -12.47
C GLY A 181 -3.49 14.85 -12.94
N TYR A 182 -2.61 15.57 -12.26
CA TYR A 182 -1.18 15.57 -12.54
C TYR A 182 -0.37 15.91 -11.29
N ARG A 183 0.96 15.76 -11.35
CA ARG A 183 1.87 16.09 -10.23
C ARG A 183 2.47 17.48 -10.40
N ASP A 184 2.36 18.32 -9.38
CA ASP A 184 2.98 19.66 -9.37
C ASP A 184 3.34 20.10 -7.94
N GLU A 185 3.98 21.25 -7.79
CA GLU A 185 4.01 22.00 -6.53
C GLU A 185 2.86 23.01 -6.47
N PHE A 186 1.97 22.82 -5.50
CA PHE A 186 0.79 23.65 -5.29
C PHE A 186 0.85 24.40 -3.96
N TYR A 187 0.13 25.51 -3.87
CA TYR A 187 0.14 26.40 -2.71
C TYR A 187 -1.19 26.32 -1.95
N PRO A 188 -1.20 25.81 -0.70
CA PRO A 188 -2.43 25.65 0.09
C PRO A 188 -2.94 26.96 0.69
N SER A 189 -2.14 28.04 0.70
CA SER A 189 -2.45 29.25 1.46
C SER A 189 -2.09 30.53 0.71
N PHE A 190 -3.06 31.45 0.66
CA PHE A 190 -2.95 32.79 0.06
C PHE A 190 -3.63 33.82 0.97
N ARG A 191 -3.09 35.04 0.99
CA ARG A 191 -3.77 36.23 1.52
C ARG A 191 -4.59 36.84 0.40
N TYR A 192 -5.89 36.92 0.59
CA TYR A 192 -6.83 37.40 -0.44
C TYR A 192 -7.17 38.88 -0.28
N ALA A 193 -7.51 39.53 -1.40
CA ALA A 193 -8.02 40.88 -1.42
C ALA A 193 -9.39 40.99 -0.74
N THR A 194 -9.70 42.17 -0.21
CA THR A 194 -11.01 42.48 0.40
C THR A 194 -11.98 43.19 -0.56
N GLY A 195 -11.50 43.61 -1.73
CA GLY A 195 -12.30 44.21 -2.81
C GLY A 195 -12.24 43.39 -4.10
N GLY A 196 -12.98 43.81 -5.13
CA GLY A 196 -13.09 43.10 -6.42
C GLY A 196 -13.85 41.76 -6.36
N THR A 197 -13.98 41.09 -7.51
CA THR A 197 -14.71 39.81 -7.60
C THR A 197 -13.74 38.66 -7.89
N ARG A 198 -13.59 37.73 -6.94
CA ARG A 198 -12.79 36.51 -7.10
C ARG A 198 -13.67 35.30 -7.38
N THR A 199 -13.38 34.58 -8.47
CA THR A 199 -14.08 33.35 -8.86
C THR A 199 -13.10 32.18 -8.89
N ALA A 200 -13.31 31.18 -8.04
CA ALA A 200 -12.51 29.96 -8.04
C ALA A 200 -12.71 29.19 -9.36
N LEU A 201 -11.61 28.89 -10.07
CA LEU A 201 -11.63 28.20 -11.35
C LEU A 201 -11.37 26.72 -11.17
N LEU A 202 -10.25 26.37 -10.54
CA LEU A 202 -9.83 24.99 -10.27
C LEU A 202 -9.53 24.82 -8.79
N SER A 203 -9.99 23.72 -8.20
CA SER A 203 -9.60 23.31 -6.85
C SER A 203 -9.15 21.86 -6.80
N ALA A 204 -8.39 21.50 -5.78
CA ALA A 204 -8.06 20.13 -5.47
C ALA A 204 -8.04 19.92 -3.95
N ASP A 205 -8.19 18.67 -3.53
CA ASP A 205 -7.87 18.27 -2.17
C ASP A 205 -6.34 18.14 -2.07
N LEU A 206 -5.72 19.03 -1.30
CA LEU A 206 -4.29 19.01 -1.04
C LEU A 206 -3.99 18.41 0.33
N HIS A 207 -2.90 17.65 0.42
CA HIS A 207 -2.30 17.21 1.68
C HIS A 207 -1.09 18.11 2.02
N PRO A 208 -1.28 19.25 2.71
CA PRO A 208 -0.16 20.09 3.13
C PRO A 208 0.67 19.35 4.19
N GLN A 209 1.99 19.44 4.08
CA GLN A 209 2.91 18.83 5.05
C GLN A 209 3.58 19.86 5.95
N PHE A 210 3.46 21.15 5.62
CA PHE A 210 4.01 22.25 6.39
C PHE A 210 2.97 23.37 6.54
N ARG A 211 2.95 23.98 7.73
CA ARG A 211 2.25 25.23 8.01
C ARG A 211 3.16 26.14 8.84
N ASP A 212 3.39 27.35 8.37
CA ASP A 212 4.29 28.34 8.99
C ASP A 212 5.70 27.76 9.28
N GLY A 213 6.19 26.90 8.38
CA GLY A 213 7.52 26.30 8.44
C GLY A 213 7.62 25.11 9.40
N ARG A 214 6.50 24.68 9.99
CA ARG A 214 6.42 23.52 10.89
C ARG A 214 5.75 22.35 10.19
N ALA A 215 6.28 21.14 10.38
CA ALA A 215 5.69 19.93 9.81
C ALA A 215 4.32 19.63 10.45
N LEU A 216 3.33 19.28 9.64
CA LEU A 216 2.04 18.78 10.10
C LEU A 216 2.18 17.29 10.41
N LEU A 217 1.75 16.90 11.61
CA LEU A 217 1.85 15.51 12.08
C LEU A 217 0.71 14.64 11.53
N GLU A 218 -0.51 15.17 11.55
CA GLU A 218 -1.69 14.50 10.99
C GLU A 218 -1.92 14.98 9.57
N ASP A 219 -1.96 14.03 8.62
CA ASP A 219 -2.30 14.37 7.26
C ASP A 219 -3.83 14.47 7.08
N ARG A 220 -4.30 15.71 6.86
CA ARG A 220 -5.70 16.04 6.57
C ARG A 220 -5.79 16.70 5.20
N ALA A 221 -6.64 16.14 4.35
CA ALA A 221 -6.96 16.75 3.05
C ALA A 221 -7.64 18.10 3.26
N GLU A 222 -7.14 19.14 2.61
CA GLU A 222 -7.69 20.49 2.59
C GLU A 222 -8.11 20.82 1.16
N ARG A 223 -9.38 21.20 0.96
CA ARG A 223 -9.85 21.70 -0.35
C ARG A 223 -9.26 23.08 -0.60
N THR A 224 -8.39 23.21 -1.60
CA THR A 224 -7.69 24.46 -1.93
C THR A 224 -8.05 24.92 -3.35
N ASP A 225 -8.33 26.22 -3.50
CA ASP A 225 -8.41 26.87 -4.82
C ASP A 225 -6.99 27.00 -5.41
N LEU A 226 -6.73 26.26 -6.49
CA LEU A 226 -5.43 26.23 -7.15
C LEU A 226 -5.33 27.24 -8.30
N ALA A 227 -6.47 27.63 -8.85
CA ALA A 227 -6.60 28.68 -9.84
C ALA A 227 -7.84 29.54 -9.54
N TRP A 228 -7.75 30.84 -9.77
CA TRP A 228 -8.90 31.74 -9.69
C TRP A 228 -8.83 32.84 -10.75
N ALA A 229 -10.01 33.30 -11.15
CA ALA A 229 -10.22 34.53 -11.89
C ALA A 229 -10.45 35.67 -10.90
N TYR A 230 -10.01 36.86 -11.26
CA TYR A 230 -10.21 38.06 -10.46
C TYR A 230 -10.55 39.24 -11.36
N GLU A 231 -11.68 39.88 -11.09
CA GLU A 231 -12.13 41.10 -11.76
C GLU A 231 -11.92 42.29 -10.82
N ARG A 232 -11.14 43.27 -11.27
CA ARG A 232 -10.73 44.41 -10.45
C ARG A 232 -11.80 45.50 -10.45
N GLU A 233 -12.00 46.19 -9.32
CA GLU A 233 -13.01 47.26 -9.18
C GLU A 233 -12.84 48.41 -10.18
N GLY A 234 -11.59 48.72 -10.56
CA GLY A 234 -11.26 49.75 -11.56
C GLY A 234 -11.16 49.23 -13.01
N GLY A 235 -11.53 47.98 -13.26
CA GLY A 235 -11.48 47.37 -14.58
C GLY A 235 -10.27 46.46 -14.84
N GLY A 236 -10.49 45.55 -15.78
CA GLY A 236 -9.55 44.52 -16.23
C GLY A 236 -9.52 43.28 -15.33
N ARG A 237 -8.89 42.24 -15.87
CA ARG A 237 -9.07 40.85 -15.43
C ARG A 237 -7.74 40.16 -15.14
N SER A 238 -7.76 39.23 -14.20
CA SER A 238 -6.59 38.43 -13.85
C SER A 238 -6.92 36.97 -13.66
N VAL A 239 -5.98 36.11 -14.01
CA VAL A 239 -6.02 34.69 -13.65
C VAL A 239 -4.74 34.35 -12.90
N VAL A 240 -4.88 33.70 -11.76
CA VAL A 240 -3.74 33.15 -11.02
C VAL A 240 -3.82 31.64 -11.08
N PHE A 241 -2.69 30.99 -11.30
CA PHE A 241 -2.56 29.54 -11.20
C PHE A 241 -1.33 29.18 -10.36
N SER A 242 -1.53 28.46 -9.27
CA SER A 242 -0.47 28.07 -8.32
C SER A 242 0.48 26.97 -8.85
N GLY A 243 0.04 26.18 -9.84
CA GLY A 243 0.87 25.17 -10.49
C GLY A 243 1.89 25.76 -11.47
N ALA A 244 2.46 24.91 -12.32
CA ALA A 244 3.57 25.18 -13.25
C ALA A 244 4.96 25.25 -12.59
N HIS A 245 5.22 24.46 -11.55
CA HIS A 245 6.57 24.28 -11.01
C HIS A 245 7.49 23.53 -11.98
N TYR A 246 6.94 22.49 -12.61
CA TYR A 246 7.63 21.68 -13.63
C TYR A 246 7.26 22.13 -15.03
N LEU A 247 8.23 22.15 -15.96
CA LEU A 247 7.99 22.44 -17.38
C LEU A 247 6.92 21.52 -17.99
N GLU A 248 6.94 20.24 -17.59
CA GLU A 248 6.00 19.20 -18.05
C GLU A 248 4.53 19.50 -17.67
N SER A 249 4.29 20.33 -16.65
CA SER A 249 2.95 20.77 -16.29
C SER A 249 2.27 21.53 -17.43
N LEU A 250 3.03 22.25 -18.26
CA LEU A 250 2.51 23.02 -19.39
C LEU A 250 2.07 22.13 -20.56
N HIS A 251 2.51 20.87 -20.60
CA HIS A 251 2.09 19.87 -21.59
C HIS A 251 0.78 19.16 -21.21
N GLN A 252 0.31 19.34 -19.97
CA GLN A 252 -0.96 18.75 -19.54
C GLN A 252 -2.12 19.43 -20.26
N ALA A 253 -2.94 18.65 -20.99
CA ALA A 253 -4.03 19.17 -21.81
C ALA A 253 -4.97 20.12 -21.03
N GLY A 254 -5.29 19.79 -19.78
CA GLY A 254 -6.12 20.63 -18.91
C GLY A 254 -5.46 21.96 -18.53
N VAL A 255 -4.16 21.97 -18.26
CA VAL A 255 -3.39 23.19 -17.97
C VAL A 255 -3.26 24.05 -19.22
N ALA A 256 -2.89 23.44 -20.35
CA ALA A 256 -2.75 24.14 -21.62
C ALA A 256 -4.06 24.84 -22.03
N ARG A 257 -5.21 24.16 -21.91
CA ARG A 257 -6.52 24.75 -22.20
C ARG A 257 -6.90 25.86 -21.22
N LEU A 258 -6.64 25.69 -19.92
CA LEU A 258 -6.85 26.76 -18.94
C LEU A 258 -6.09 28.03 -19.32
N LEU A 259 -4.81 27.90 -19.72
CA LEU A 259 -3.96 29.04 -20.05
C LEU A 259 -4.40 29.75 -21.34
N LEU A 260 -4.82 29.01 -22.36
CA LEU A 260 -5.39 29.57 -23.59
C LEU A 260 -6.71 30.32 -23.31
N ASN A 261 -7.63 29.69 -22.56
CA ASN A 261 -8.89 30.32 -22.17
C ASN A 261 -8.65 31.55 -21.29
N ALA A 262 -7.68 31.50 -20.38
CA ALA A 262 -7.29 32.62 -19.54
C ALA A 262 -6.72 33.79 -20.37
N ALA A 263 -5.88 33.52 -21.38
CA ALA A 263 -5.35 34.55 -22.28
C ALA A 263 -6.48 35.28 -23.01
N LEU A 264 -7.43 34.54 -23.59
CA LEU A 264 -8.60 35.11 -24.25
C LEU A 264 -9.47 35.91 -23.27
N TRP A 265 -9.85 35.33 -22.14
CA TRP A 265 -10.74 35.98 -21.17
C TRP A 265 -10.14 37.23 -20.53
N THR A 266 -8.84 37.19 -20.15
CA THR A 266 -8.15 38.34 -19.55
C THR A 266 -7.91 39.46 -20.55
N ALA A 267 -7.80 39.14 -21.84
CA ALA A 267 -7.72 40.13 -22.91
C ALA A 267 -9.09 40.69 -23.32
N ASP A 268 -10.20 40.24 -22.71
CA ASP A 268 -11.58 40.55 -23.12
C ASP A 268 -11.88 40.12 -24.58
N ALA A 269 -11.41 38.92 -24.93
CA ALA A 269 -11.72 38.21 -26.17
C ALA A 269 -12.70 37.05 -25.89
N PRO A 270 -13.55 36.67 -26.86
CA PRO A 270 -14.48 35.56 -26.68
C PRO A 270 -13.73 34.25 -26.47
N VAL A 271 -14.15 33.48 -25.47
CA VAL A 271 -13.67 32.10 -25.26
C VAL A 271 -14.67 31.14 -25.93
N PRO A 272 -14.22 30.21 -26.79
CA PRO A 272 -15.12 29.22 -27.40
C PRO A 272 -15.88 28.40 -26.35
N GLU A 273 -17.14 28.05 -26.62
CA GLU A 273 -17.95 27.24 -25.71
C GLU A 273 -17.34 25.86 -25.43
N ALA A 274 -16.67 25.27 -26.43
CA ALA A 274 -15.94 24.01 -26.29
C ALA A 274 -14.57 24.16 -25.58
N GLY A 275 -14.19 25.38 -25.20
CA GLY A 275 -12.83 25.75 -24.79
C GLY A 275 -11.88 25.89 -25.98
N ALA A 276 -10.78 26.62 -25.80
CA ALA A 276 -9.77 26.81 -26.82
C ALA A 276 -9.19 25.46 -27.30
N ALA A 277 -9.03 25.33 -28.61
CA ALA A 277 -8.48 24.17 -29.26
C ALA A 277 -6.99 24.03 -28.93
N LEU A 278 -6.60 22.83 -28.50
CA LEU A 278 -5.19 22.52 -28.27
C LEU A 278 -4.49 22.33 -29.62
N PRO A 279 -3.24 22.80 -29.77
CA PRO A 279 -2.45 22.49 -30.96
C PRO A 279 -2.32 20.98 -31.15
N ALA A 280 -2.24 20.52 -32.41
CA ALA A 280 -1.88 19.14 -32.71
C ALA A 280 -0.45 18.88 -32.19
N LEU A 281 -0.33 18.20 -31.05
CA LEU A 281 0.97 17.92 -30.46
C LEU A 281 1.75 16.98 -31.41
N PRO A 282 3.02 17.28 -31.76
CA PRO A 282 3.89 16.23 -32.25
C PRO A 282 3.97 15.15 -31.16
N ALA A 283 3.99 13.88 -31.57
CA ALA A 283 4.26 12.78 -30.65
C ALA A 283 5.52 13.13 -29.83
N PRO A 284 5.53 12.96 -28.49
CA PRO A 284 6.69 13.31 -27.69
C PRO A 284 7.90 12.64 -28.30
N ALA A 285 8.94 13.43 -28.61
CA ALA A 285 10.22 12.87 -29.01
C ALA A 285 10.61 11.85 -27.94
N ALA A 286 10.90 10.61 -28.36
CA ALA A 286 11.37 9.58 -27.47
C ALA A 286 12.54 10.18 -26.67
N MET A 287 12.35 10.31 -25.35
CA MET A 287 13.42 10.78 -24.50
C MET A 287 14.64 9.88 -24.75
N PRO A 288 15.86 10.44 -24.85
CA PRO A 288 17.05 9.61 -24.94
C PRO A 288 17.03 8.60 -23.78
N PRO A 289 17.36 7.32 -24.03
CA PRO A 289 17.35 6.30 -23.00
C PRO A 289 18.17 6.81 -21.82
N ALA A 290 17.62 6.65 -20.62
CA ALA A 290 18.31 7.03 -19.40
C ALA A 290 19.71 6.40 -19.40
N PRO A 291 20.78 7.14 -19.05
CA PRO A 291 22.01 6.48 -18.64
C PRO A 291 21.61 5.45 -17.58
N THR A 292 22.08 4.21 -17.73
CA THR A 292 21.86 3.13 -16.77
C THR A 292 22.22 3.67 -15.40
N ALA A 293 21.19 3.96 -14.59
CA ALA A 293 21.36 4.58 -13.30
C ALA A 293 22.28 3.67 -12.50
N THR A 294 23.48 4.16 -12.20
CA THR A 294 24.34 3.52 -11.21
C THR A 294 23.61 3.75 -9.91
N VAL A 295 22.80 2.77 -9.50
CA VAL A 295 22.11 2.79 -8.21
C VAL A 295 23.21 3.00 -7.18
N ALA A 296 23.19 4.12 -6.48
CA ALA A 296 24.11 4.32 -5.37
C ALA A 296 23.92 3.12 -4.43
N ARG A 297 24.98 2.35 -4.15
CA ARG A 297 24.89 1.10 -3.38
C ARG A 297 24.13 1.35 -2.07
N ALA A 298 22.90 0.85 -2.00
CA ALA A 298 22.15 0.76 -0.76
C ALA A 298 22.87 -0.19 0.20
N THR A 299 22.74 0.04 1.49
CA THR A 299 23.25 -0.92 2.49
C THR A 299 22.40 -2.20 2.49
N VAL A 300 21.11 -2.07 2.15
CA VAL A 300 20.20 -3.20 2.00
C VAL A 300 20.27 -3.74 0.57
N ALA A 301 20.80 -4.95 0.41
CA ALA A 301 20.82 -5.64 -0.89
C ALA A 301 19.43 -6.16 -1.29
N ARG A 302 18.65 -6.63 -0.30
CA ARG A 302 17.28 -7.11 -0.46
C ARG A 302 16.42 -6.67 0.72
N ALA A 303 15.25 -6.12 0.42
CA ALA A 303 14.23 -5.85 1.43
C ALA A 303 13.08 -6.83 1.24
N THR A 304 12.70 -7.54 2.31
CA THR A 304 11.65 -8.56 2.29
C THR A 304 11.01 -8.69 3.68
N PHE A 305 9.94 -9.48 3.78
CA PHE A 305 9.32 -9.85 5.04
C PHE A 305 10.31 -10.50 6.01
N HIS A 306 10.21 -10.17 7.29
CA HIS A 306 11.00 -10.73 8.38
C HIS A 306 12.51 -10.58 8.21
N VAL A 307 12.91 -9.39 7.75
CA VAL A 307 14.28 -8.87 7.64
C VAL A 307 15.11 -9.47 6.50
N ASP A 308 15.09 -10.79 6.31
CA ASP A 308 15.97 -11.47 5.35
C ASP A 308 15.34 -12.72 4.72
N SER A 309 16.08 -13.36 3.81
CA SER A 309 15.60 -14.56 3.11
C SER A 309 15.42 -15.76 4.05
N GLU A 310 16.17 -15.81 5.16
CA GLU A 310 16.11 -16.85 6.19
C GLU A 310 14.91 -16.64 7.14
N ARG A 311 14.19 -15.51 6.99
CA ARG A 311 13.10 -15.07 7.87
C ARG A 311 13.58 -15.00 9.32
N SER A 312 14.71 -14.33 9.57
CA SER A 312 15.27 -14.26 10.91
C SER A 312 14.43 -13.41 11.87
N GLY A 313 13.68 -12.43 11.36
CA GLY A 313 12.99 -11.44 12.17
C GLY A 313 13.94 -10.55 13.00
N TRP A 314 15.24 -10.59 12.71
CA TRP A 314 16.27 -9.93 13.52
C TRP A 314 17.03 -8.87 12.74
N ARG A 315 16.75 -7.61 13.07
CA ARG A 315 17.47 -6.46 12.58
C ARG A 315 18.56 -6.03 13.55
N SER A 316 19.81 -6.36 13.22
CA SER A 316 20.99 -6.11 14.06
C SER A 316 21.74 -4.80 13.76
N ASP A 317 21.27 -4.03 12.78
CA ASP A 317 21.89 -2.77 12.33
C ASP A 317 21.20 -1.51 12.89
N GLU A 318 20.27 -1.64 13.84
CA GLU A 318 19.58 -0.51 14.47
C GLU A 318 20.55 0.23 15.43
N ARG A 319 20.65 1.55 15.28
CA ARG A 319 21.65 2.37 15.99
C ARG A 319 21.03 3.47 16.83
N VAL A 320 19.78 3.84 16.58
CA VAL A 320 19.07 4.94 17.20
C VAL A 320 18.12 4.42 18.28
N LEU A 321 17.26 3.47 17.95
CA LEU A 321 16.27 2.93 18.89
C LEU A 321 16.91 1.97 19.88
N ALA A 322 16.62 2.16 21.16
CA ALA A 322 17.15 1.35 22.26
C ALA A 322 16.16 1.31 23.45
N PRO A 323 16.25 0.28 24.32
CA PRO A 323 15.30 0.12 25.42
C PRO A 323 15.18 1.33 26.36
N ASP A 324 16.25 2.11 26.50
CA ASP A 324 16.33 3.29 27.38
C ASP A 324 15.84 4.59 26.73
N ASN A 325 15.50 4.59 25.43
CA ASN A 325 14.99 5.78 24.74
C ASN A 325 13.63 5.58 24.04
N VAL A 326 13.11 4.35 24.02
CA VAL A 326 11.76 4.03 23.58
C VAL A 326 10.83 4.05 24.79
N ASP A 327 10.28 5.21 25.11
CA ASP A 327 9.31 5.40 26.18
C ASP A 327 8.23 6.42 25.81
N GLU A 328 7.22 6.60 26.68
CA GLU A 328 6.10 7.52 26.41
C GLU A 328 6.49 9.01 26.37
N ARG A 329 7.69 9.38 26.84
CA ARG A 329 8.17 10.77 26.89
C ARG A 329 8.92 11.15 25.62
N GLY A 330 9.71 10.22 25.09
CA GLY A 330 10.66 10.45 24.00
C GLY A 330 10.30 9.83 22.67
N PHE A 331 9.34 8.90 22.60
CA PHE A 331 9.00 8.15 21.40
C PHE A 331 7.50 8.24 21.05
N GLY A 332 7.18 8.50 19.79
CA GLY A 332 5.80 8.63 19.31
C GLY A 332 5.72 8.80 17.80
N LEU A 333 4.55 9.20 17.29
CA LEU A 333 4.33 9.46 15.87
C LEU A 333 5.18 10.66 15.42
N VAL A 334 5.92 10.50 14.32
CA VAL A 334 6.79 11.55 13.74
C VAL A 334 6.29 12.08 12.40
N TRP A 335 5.64 11.24 11.59
CA TRP A 335 4.97 11.65 10.35
C TRP A 335 4.02 10.56 9.85
N GLU A 336 3.10 10.95 8.97
CA GLU A 336 2.24 10.05 8.20
C GLU A 336 2.37 10.35 6.70
N SER A 337 2.19 9.32 5.86
CA SER A 337 1.92 9.56 4.45
C SER A 337 0.46 10.01 4.27
N PRO A 338 0.11 10.56 3.09
CA PRO A 338 -1.28 10.63 2.67
C PRO A 338 -1.97 9.27 2.71
N PRO A 339 -3.31 9.26 2.87
CA PRO A 339 -4.10 8.06 2.64
C PRO A 339 -3.71 7.44 1.29
N LEU A 340 -3.50 6.13 1.28
CA LEU A 340 -3.25 5.40 0.05
C LEU A 340 -4.57 5.25 -0.73
N ASP A 341 -4.46 4.86 -2.00
CA ASP A 341 -5.57 4.93 -2.95
C ASP A 341 -6.72 3.98 -2.58
N ALA A 342 -7.93 4.56 -2.45
CA ALA A 342 -9.17 3.82 -2.34
C ALA A 342 -9.64 3.28 -3.71
N VAL A 343 -10.38 2.18 -3.70
CA VAL A 343 -11.07 1.62 -4.89
C VAL A 343 -12.54 1.45 -4.53
N ASP A 344 -13.44 1.96 -5.37
CA ASP A 344 -14.89 1.95 -5.14
C ASP A 344 -15.30 2.48 -3.75
N GLY A 345 -14.64 3.56 -3.32
CA GLY A 345 -14.85 4.19 -2.01
C GLY A 345 -14.33 3.38 -0.81
N GLN A 346 -13.73 2.20 -1.02
CA GLN A 346 -13.15 1.38 0.03
C GLN A 346 -11.68 1.77 0.27
N PRO A 347 -11.30 2.23 1.48
CA PRO A 347 -9.91 2.52 1.80
C PRO A 347 -9.05 1.25 1.73
N PRO A 348 -7.75 1.38 1.41
CA PRO A 348 -6.86 0.23 1.30
C PRO A 348 -6.59 -0.45 2.64
N ARG A 349 -6.22 -1.72 2.58
CA ARG A 349 -5.67 -2.50 3.71
C ARG A 349 -4.29 -3.02 3.35
N LEU A 350 -3.36 -2.92 4.28
CA LEU A 350 -1.97 -3.38 4.11
C LEU A 350 -1.77 -4.73 4.80
N TYR A 351 -2.14 -5.82 4.12
CA TYR A 351 -1.73 -7.18 4.55
C TYR A 351 -0.24 -7.41 4.29
N ALA A 352 0.28 -6.81 3.22
CA ALA A 352 1.69 -6.74 2.94
C ALA A 352 2.38 -5.88 4.00
N SER A 353 3.43 -6.42 4.60
CA SER A 353 4.28 -5.64 5.49
C SER A 353 5.06 -4.60 4.67
N PRO A 354 5.24 -3.36 5.16
CA PRO A 354 6.07 -2.40 4.48
C PRO A 354 7.52 -2.89 4.35
N LEU A 355 8.28 -2.35 3.41
CA LEU A 355 9.71 -2.61 3.26
C LEU A 355 10.47 -1.29 3.37
N TYR A 356 11.68 -1.31 3.95
CA TYR A 356 12.55 -0.13 4.00
C TYR A 356 13.79 -0.31 3.15
N ILE A 357 14.16 0.73 2.41
CA ILE A 357 15.38 0.82 1.62
C ILE A 357 16.03 2.16 1.95
N ASP A 358 17.26 2.12 2.43
CA ASP A 358 17.99 3.30 2.92
C ASP A 358 18.41 4.25 1.78
N ARG A 359 18.64 3.70 0.58
CA ARG A 359 19.05 4.47 -0.59
C ARG A 359 18.40 3.93 -1.85
N LEU A 360 17.51 4.72 -2.44
CA LEU A 360 16.93 4.49 -3.76
C LEU A 360 17.08 5.74 -4.60
N THR A 361 17.83 5.63 -5.70
CA THR A 361 17.91 6.67 -6.73
C THR A 361 16.71 6.54 -7.67
N LEU A 362 15.93 7.60 -7.85
CA LEU A 362 14.75 7.56 -8.71
C LEU A 362 15.13 7.66 -10.19
N GLY A 363 14.54 6.80 -11.02
CA GLY A 363 14.85 6.72 -12.45
C GLY A 363 13.94 7.56 -13.33
N ASP A 364 12.78 7.95 -12.82
CA ASP A 364 11.75 8.70 -13.55
C ASP A 364 11.03 9.70 -12.63
N GLY A 365 10.17 10.51 -13.22
CA GLY A 365 9.38 11.51 -12.55
C GLY A 365 10.21 12.72 -12.12
N PRO A 366 9.60 13.67 -11.39
CA PRO A 366 10.22 14.97 -11.22
C PRO A 366 11.43 14.98 -10.28
N GLN A 367 11.63 13.91 -9.51
CA GLN A 367 12.77 13.68 -8.62
C GLN A 367 13.82 12.75 -9.24
N ARG A 368 13.74 12.48 -10.55
CA ARG A 368 14.73 11.67 -11.28
C ARG A 368 16.16 12.08 -10.95
N GLY A 369 17.02 11.09 -10.75
CA GLY A 369 18.43 11.24 -10.37
C GLY A 369 18.67 11.52 -8.89
N GLN A 370 17.63 11.87 -8.11
CA GLN A 370 17.76 12.09 -6.66
C GLN A 370 17.65 10.77 -5.91
N THR A 371 18.36 10.68 -4.78
CA THR A 371 18.41 9.49 -3.93
C THR A 371 17.69 9.74 -2.62
N PHE A 372 16.80 8.83 -2.23
CA PHE A 372 15.96 8.91 -1.03
C PHE A 372 16.11 7.66 -0.16
N ALA A 373 15.88 7.80 1.14
CA ALA A 373 15.43 6.65 1.95
C ALA A 373 13.94 6.45 1.69
N VAL A 374 13.50 5.22 1.46
CA VAL A 374 12.12 4.92 1.03
C VAL A 374 11.49 3.79 1.82
N VAL A 375 10.18 3.92 2.03
CA VAL A 375 9.29 2.84 2.43
C VAL A 375 8.54 2.37 1.18
N ILE A 376 8.61 1.08 0.88
CA ILE A 376 7.77 0.44 -0.13
C ILE A 376 6.51 -0.10 0.56
N ALA A 377 5.35 0.21 0.00
CA ALA A 377 4.07 -0.26 0.50
C ALA A 377 3.26 -0.88 -0.65
N ALA A 378 2.45 -1.90 -0.34
CA ALA A 378 1.53 -2.51 -1.29
C ALA A 378 0.18 -2.78 -0.64
N SER A 379 -0.90 -2.54 -1.37
CA SER A 379 -2.26 -2.54 -0.81
C SER A 379 -3.16 -3.61 -1.41
N SER A 380 -4.15 -4.01 -0.62
CA SER A 380 -5.27 -4.85 -1.03
C SER A 380 -6.07 -4.25 -2.21
N ASN A 381 -5.90 -2.97 -2.50
CA ASN A 381 -6.54 -2.28 -3.63
C ASN A 381 -5.75 -2.38 -4.95
N GLY A 382 -4.63 -3.10 -4.97
CA GLY A 382 -3.86 -3.32 -6.20
C GLY A 382 -2.86 -2.22 -6.54
N TYR A 383 -2.48 -1.41 -5.55
CA TYR A 383 -1.45 -0.38 -5.70
C TYR A 383 -0.16 -0.72 -4.97
N VAL A 384 0.97 -0.27 -5.55
CA VAL A 384 2.31 -0.32 -4.98
C VAL A 384 2.91 1.09 -4.97
N TYR A 385 3.66 1.42 -3.93
CA TYR A 385 4.16 2.77 -3.65
C TYR A 385 5.64 2.76 -3.27
N ALA A 386 6.37 3.82 -3.63
CA ALA A 386 7.54 4.27 -2.90
C ALA A 386 7.24 5.59 -2.20
N ILE A 387 7.52 5.62 -0.90
CA ILE A 387 7.20 6.72 -0.01
C ILE A 387 8.49 7.21 0.63
N ASN A 388 8.75 8.50 0.54
CA ASN A 388 9.93 9.13 1.12
C ASN A 388 9.95 8.95 2.65
N ALA A 389 11.02 8.40 3.20
CA ALA A 389 11.13 8.05 4.62
C ALA A 389 11.81 9.13 5.49
N ALA A 390 12.43 10.13 4.85
CA ALA A 390 13.20 11.17 5.52
C ALA A 390 13.05 12.52 4.81
N ARG A 391 13.21 13.62 5.53
CA ARG A 391 13.19 14.96 4.90
C ARG A 391 14.36 15.10 3.93
N GLN A 392 14.11 15.62 2.74
CA GLN A 392 15.14 15.92 1.74
C GLN A 392 14.85 17.27 1.07
N GLY A 393 15.61 18.29 1.46
CA GLY A 393 15.31 19.68 1.09
C GLY A 393 13.90 20.07 1.53
N ASP A 394 13.07 20.44 0.56
CA ASP A 394 11.67 20.82 0.77
C ASP A 394 10.69 19.63 0.73
N LEU A 395 11.16 18.42 0.39
CA LEU A 395 10.33 17.21 0.41
C LEU A 395 10.27 16.65 1.83
N ALA A 396 9.08 16.68 2.43
CA ALA A 396 8.84 16.07 3.74
C ALA A 396 8.87 14.53 3.65
N PRO A 397 9.12 13.84 4.78
CA PRO A 397 8.84 12.42 4.88
C PRO A 397 7.33 12.14 4.68
N GLY A 398 6.96 10.90 4.35
CA GLY A 398 5.59 10.51 3.99
C GLY A 398 5.19 10.85 2.56
N ARG A 399 6.02 11.59 1.81
CA ARG A 399 5.75 11.97 0.43
C ARG A 399 5.76 10.76 -0.51
N ILE A 400 4.66 10.51 -1.21
CA ILE A 400 4.62 9.50 -2.27
C ILE A 400 5.52 9.97 -3.43
N LEU A 401 6.60 9.23 -3.68
CA LEU A 401 7.59 9.49 -4.73
C LEU A 401 7.08 8.95 -6.07
N TRP A 402 6.62 7.70 -6.07
CA TRP A 402 5.89 7.09 -7.18
C TRP A 402 4.83 6.13 -6.64
N ARG A 403 3.80 5.88 -7.45
CA ARG A 403 2.78 4.86 -7.21
C ARG A 403 2.40 4.16 -8.51
N ARG A 404 2.04 2.89 -8.42
CA ARG A 404 1.63 2.06 -9.56
C ARG A 404 0.36 1.30 -9.20
N ARG A 405 -0.72 1.53 -9.93
CA ARG A 405 -1.85 0.60 -10.00
C ARG A 405 -1.45 -0.58 -10.90
N LEU A 406 -1.56 -1.80 -10.40
CA LEU A 406 -1.24 -3.00 -11.17
C LEU A 406 -2.39 -3.35 -12.12
N SER A 407 -3.59 -3.52 -11.56
CA SER A 407 -4.87 -3.61 -12.28
C SER A 407 -6.04 -3.50 -11.30
N GLU A 408 -7.26 -3.79 -11.76
CA GLU A 408 -8.45 -3.86 -10.91
C GLU A 408 -8.36 -5.08 -9.98
N PRO A 409 -8.42 -4.91 -8.64
CA PRO A 409 -8.32 -6.02 -7.70
C PRO A 409 -9.47 -7.02 -7.85
N CYS A 410 -9.20 -8.29 -7.56
CA CYS A 410 -10.23 -9.31 -7.44
C CYS A 410 -11.27 -8.97 -6.38
N ARG A 411 -12.49 -9.43 -6.63
CA ARG A 411 -13.51 -9.67 -5.61
C ARG A 411 -13.73 -11.17 -5.52
N LEU A 412 -13.10 -11.80 -4.54
CA LEU A 412 -13.28 -13.23 -4.31
C LEU A 412 -14.76 -13.54 -4.14
N GLN A 413 -15.19 -14.69 -4.67
CA GLN A 413 -16.59 -15.11 -4.67
C GLN A 413 -16.80 -16.26 -3.69
N PRO A 414 -17.98 -16.35 -3.06
CA PRO A 414 -19.12 -15.44 -3.20
C PRO A 414 -19.00 -14.19 -2.31
N ALA A 415 -17.92 -14.04 -1.53
CA ALA A 415 -17.66 -12.85 -0.74
C ALA A 415 -16.16 -12.51 -0.71
N PRO A 416 -15.81 -11.21 -0.63
CA PRO A 416 -14.43 -10.76 -0.52
C PRO A 416 -13.78 -11.22 0.79
N LEU A 417 -12.47 -11.46 0.76
CA LEU A 417 -11.68 -11.76 1.95
C LEU A 417 -11.74 -10.58 2.93
N ASP A 418 -12.16 -10.84 4.17
CA ASP A 418 -12.32 -9.85 5.25
C ASP A 418 -13.14 -8.60 4.86
N GLY A 419 -14.02 -8.73 3.86
CA GLY A 419 -14.92 -7.66 3.46
C GLY A 419 -14.28 -6.58 2.59
N VAL A 420 -13.05 -6.78 2.09
CA VAL A 420 -12.27 -5.76 1.34
C VAL A 420 -11.79 -6.28 -0.04
N PRO A 421 -11.47 -5.39 -1.00
CA PRO A 421 -10.89 -5.80 -2.28
C PRO A 421 -9.64 -6.67 -2.10
N THR A 422 -9.45 -7.64 -3.00
CA THR A 422 -8.36 -8.61 -2.93
C THR A 422 -7.38 -8.37 -4.07
N GLY A 423 -6.41 -7.48 -3.84
CA GLY A 423 -5.34 -7.13 -4.77
C GLY A 423 -4.01 -7.73 -4.35
N VAL A 424 -3.13 -6.91 -3.75
CA VAL A 424 -1.87 -7.38 -3.18
C VAL A 424 -2.09 -7.76 -1.71
N LEU A 425 -1.87 -9.02 -1.37
CA LEU A 425 -1.90 -9.50 0.01
C LEU A 425 -0.52 -9.86 0.55
N SER A 426 0.38 -10.32 -0.33
CA SER A 426 1.72 -10.74 0.06
C SER A 426 2.66 -9.57 0.25
N THR A 427 3.57 -9.71 1.21
CA THR A 427 4.71 -8.80 1.33
C THR A 427 5.59 -8.96 0.07
N PRO A 428 5.83 -7.87 -0.69
CA PRO A 428 6.72 -7.88 -1.84
C PRO A 428 8.18 -8.23 -1.46
N ILE A 429 9.02 -8.41 -2.48
CA ILE A 429 10.48 -8.49 -2.30
C ILE A 429 11.18 -7.53 -3.26
N ALA A 430 12.03 -6.65 -2.70
CA ALA A 430 12.88 -5.76 -3.47
C ALA A 430 14.27 -6.38 -3.63
N ASP A 431 14.69 -6.61 -4.87
CA ASP A 431 16.08 -6.86 -5.24
C ASP A 431 16.73 -5.52 -5.61
N VAL A 432 17.30 -4.87 -4.61
CA VAL A 432 17.85 -3.50 -4.75
C VAL A 432 19.06 -3.51 -5.68
N ALA A 433 19.88 -4.57 -5.61
CA ALA A 433 21.04 -4.73 -6.47
C ALA A 433 20.67 -4.85 -7.96
N ARG A 434 19.55 -5.50 -8.28
CA ARG A 434 19.04 -5.61 -9.66
C ARG A 434 18.05 -4.49 -10.04
N GLY A 435 17.72 -3.58 -9.12
CA GLY A 435 16.76 -2.50 -9.34
C GLY A 435 15.34 -2.98 -9.58
N ARG A 436 14.93 -4.11 -8.96
CA ARG A 436 13.63 -4.75 -9.21
C ARG A 436 12.80 -4.92 -7.95
N LEU A 437 11.50 -4.72 -8.07
CA LEU A 437 10.50 -5.04 -7.05
C LEU A 437 9.56 -6.10 -7.58
N TYR A 438 9.49 -7.24 -6.90
CA TYR A 438 8.55 -8.31 -7.26
C TYR A 438 7.33 -8.26 -6.35
N VAL A 439 6.15 -8.35 -6.96
CA VAL A 439 4.86 -8.28 -6.28
C VAL A 439 3.87 -9.24 -6.95
N THR A 440 2.96 -9.81 -6.18
CA THR A 440 1.84 -10.59 -6.72
C THR A 440 0.53 -9.85 -6.49
N HIS A 441 -0.38 -10.00 -7.44
CA HIS A 441 -1.66 -9.31 -7.43
C HIS A 441 -2.75 -10.22 -7.99
N CYS A 442 -3.92 -10.23 -7.36
CA CYS A 442 -5.10 -10.86 -7.92
C CYS A 442 -5.84 -9.85 -8.80
N ASP A 443 -5.79 -10.11 -10.10
CA ASP A 443 -6.48 -9.36 -11.14
C ASP A 443 -7.92 -9.86 -11.34
N ALA A 444 -8.88 -8.95 -11.46
CA ALA A 444 -10.29 -9.29 -11.59
C ALA A 444 -10.63 -10.24 -12.76
N GLN A 445 -9.85 -10.20 -13.86
CA GLN A 445 -10.05 -10.99 -15.06
C GLN A 445 -9.05 -12.16 -15.16
N GLN A 446 -7.77 -11.89 -14.97
CA GLN A 446 -6.65 -12.83 -15.18
C GLN A 446 -6.26 -13.58 -13.90
N ARG A 447 -6.92 -13.30 -12.76
CA ARG A 447 -6.62 -13.89 -11.44
C ARG A 447 -5.18 -13.59 -11.03
N TRP A 448 -4.52 -14.50 -10.32
CA TRP A 448 -3.20 -14.21 -9.76
C TRP A 448 -2.13 -14.04 -10.84
N GLN A 449 -1.37 -12.98 -10.68
CA GLN A 449 -0.25 -12.60 -11.53
C GLN A 449 0.93 -12.20 -10.67
N ALA A 450 2.15 -12.56 -11.09
CA ALA A 450 3.38 -11.97 -10.57
C ALA A 450 3.81 -10.83 -11.48
N TYR A 451 4.31 -9.75 -10.90
CA TYR A 451 4.86 -8.58 -11.58
C TYR A 451 6.30 -8.38 -11.14
N ALA A 452 7.14 -7.91 -12.06
CA ALA A 452 8.39 -7.24 -11.73
C ALA A 452 8.25 -5.76 -12.11
N LEU A 453 8.50 -4.89 -11.16
CA LEU A 453 8.55 -3.45 -11.36
C LEU A 453 10.00 -2.99 -11.33
N ASP A 454 10.32 -1.98 -12.13
CA ASP A 454 11.50 -1.14 -11.91
C ASP A 454 11.36 -0.45 -10.56
N LEU A 455 12.31 -0.72 -9.66
CA LEU A 455 12.24 -0.22 -8.28
C LEU A 455 12.34 1.31 -8.22
N SER A 456 13.00 1.94 -9.19
CA SER A 456 13.28 3.38 -9.20
C SER A 456 12.12 4.24 -9.71
N SER A 457 11.15 3.64 -10.41
CA SER A 457 10.05 4.33 -11.09
C SER A 457 8.67 3.70 -10.87
N GLY A 458 8.63 2.43 -10.43
CA GLY A 458 7.40 1.63 -10.36
C GLY A 458 6.86 1.21 -11.74
N ALA A 459 7.63 1.36 -12.82
CA ALA A 459 7.23 0.89 -14.15
C ALA A 459 7.23 -0.65 -14.22
N VAL A 460 6.25 -1.26 -14.88
CA VAL A 460 6.25 -2.72 -15.11
C VAL A 460 7.39 -3.07 -16.07
N GLN A 461 8.20 -4.07 -15.73
CA GLN A 461 9.30 -4.54 -16.55
C GLN A 461 8.79 -5.22 -17.83
N PRO A 462 9.49 -5.08 -18.98
CA PRO A 462 9.12 -5.79 -20.21
C PRO A 462 8.99 -7.31 -20.00
N GLY A 463 7.96 -7.90 -20.60
CA GLY A 463 7.64 -9.33 -20.47
C GLY A 463 6.80 -9.71 -19.24
N TRP A 464 6.53 -8.77 -18.33
CA TRP A 464 5.65 -8.98 -17.18
C TRP A 464 4.26 -8.35 -17.44
N PRO A 465 3.20 -8.81 -16.75
CA PRO A 465 3.15 -9.84 -15.70
C PRO A 465 3.26 -11.30 -16.17
N VAL A 466 3.55 -12.20 -15.23
CA VAL A 466 3.49 -13.66 -15.40
C VAL A 466 2.20 -14.17 -14.78
N ARG A 467 1.36 -14.84 -15.59
CA ARG A 467 0.14 -15.47 -15.10
C ARG A 467 0.46 -16.68 -14.22
N LEU A 468 -0.21 -16.77 -13.07
CA LEU A 468 -0.03 -17.81 -12.07
C LEU A 468 -1.27 -18.73 -12.06
N ASP A 469 -1.47 -19.46 -13.15
CA ASP A 469 -2.63 -20.34 -13.34
C ASP A 469 -2.36 -21.81 -13.01
N GLU A 470 -3.44 -22.53 -12.72
CA GLU A 470 -3.39 -23.90 -12.21
C GLU A 470 -2.96 -24.89 -13.30
N ASP A 471 -3.36 -24.66 -14.55
CA ASP A 471 -2.97 -25.49 -15.68
C ASP A 471 -1.45 -25.48 -15.87
N THR A 472 -0.84 -24.30 -15.75
CA THR A 472 0.62 -24.12 -15.75
C THR A 472 1.26 -24.82 -14.57
N PHE A 473 0.71 -24.67 -13.37
CA PHE A 473 1.25 -25.34 -12.17
C PHE A 473 1.20 -26.85 -12.29
N ASN A 474 0.06 -27.42 -12.70
CA ASN A 474 -0.10 -28.85 -12.93
C ASN A 474 0.86 -29.38 -14.01
N THR A 475 1.08 -28.60 -15.06
CA THR A 475 2.00 -28.98 -16.15
C THR A 475 3.46 -29.02 -15.69
N LEU A 476 3.83 -28.14 -14.75
CA LEU A 476 5.20 -28.00 -14.25
C LEU A 476 5.38 -28.60 -12.84
N ASN A 477 4.42 -29.41 -12.39
CA ASN A 477 4.37 -29.93 -11.03
C ASN A 477 5.38 -31.06 -10.82
N ALA A 478 6.36 -30.84 -9.93
CA ALA A 478 7.31 -31.86 -9.52
C ALA A 478 6.71 -32.92 -8.56
N ASN A 479 5.49 -32.72 -8.07
CA ASN A 479 4.73 -33.68 -7.25
C ASN A 479 3.35 -33.99 -7.87
N GLN A 480 3.34 -34.45 -9.12
CA GLN A 480 2.14 -34.55 -9.97
C GLN A 480 1.11 -35.62 -9.58
N GLY A 481 1.47 -36.62 -8.76
CA GLY A 481 0.62 -37.78 -8.51
C GLY A 481 0.39 -38.67 -9.76
N PRO A 482 -0.40 -39.76 -9.68
CA PRO A 482 -0.62 -40.68 -10.79
C PRO A 482 -1.60 -40.16 -11.85
N SER A 483 -2.39 -39.12 -11.57
CA SER A 483 -3.35 -38.56 -12.53
C SER A 483 -3.60 -37.07 -12.32
N ARG A 484 -3.85 -36.34 -13.41
CA ARG A 484 -4.34 -34.95 -13.33
C ARG A 484 -5.82 -34.96 -12.92
N VAL A 485 -6.23 -33.99 -12.12
CA VAL A 485 -7.65 -33.74 -11.82
C VAL A 485 -8.04 -32.42 -12.47
N PRO A 486 -9.07 -32.36 -13.32
CA PRO A 486 -9.57 -31.10 -13.85
C PRO A 486 -10.16 -30.22 -12.72
N PRO A 487 -10.10 -28.89 -12.83
CA PRO A 487 -10.67 -28.00 -11.83
C PRO A 487 -12.19 -28.24 -11.73
N THR A 488 -12.64 -28.79 -10.59
CA THR A 488 -14.04 -29.26 -10.42
C THR A 488 -15.01 -28.19 -9.91
N ARG A 489 -14.53 -26.96 -9.61
CA ARG A 489 -15.34 -25.90 -8.99
C ARG A 489 -15.68 -24.76 -9.94
N ARG A 490 -16.85 -24.15 -9.70
CA ARG A 490 -17.38 -22.97 -10.40
C ARG A 490 -16.58 -21.68 -10.17
N TYR A 491 -15.80 -21.58 -9.08
CA TYR A 491 -15.03 -20.39 -8.71
C TYR A 491 -13.56 -20.74 -8.43
N ASP A 492 -12.65 -19.87 -8.88
CA ASP A 492 -11.21 -19.95 -8.59
C ASP A 492 -10.91 -19.29 -7.24
N PHE A 493 -10.46 -20.10 -6.29
CA PHE A 493 -10.24 -19.70 -4.90
C PHE A 493 -8.76 -19.80 -4.50
N ARG A 494 -7.84 -19.96 -5.45
CA ARG A 494 -6.40 -19.97 -5.13
C ARG A 494 -6.06 -18.60 -4.58
N VAL A 495 -5.58 -18.50 -3.33
CA VAL A 495 -5.23 -17.21 -2.71
C VAL A 495 -3.74 -17.17 -2.41
N GLN A 496 -3.12 -16.02 -2.68
CA GLN A 496 -1.70 -15.80 -2.51
C GLN A 496 -1.49 -14.72 -1.44
N ARG A 497 -0.97 -15.10 -0.26
CA ARG A 497 -0.65 -14.17 0.84
C ARG A 497 0.77 -14.35 1.39
N GLY A 498 1.33 -15.55 1.33
CA GLY A 498 2.68 -15.77 1.83
C GLY A 498 3.68 -14.84 1.17
N ALA A 499 4.52 -14.18 1.98
CA ALA A 499 5.51 -13.24 1.52
C ALA A 499 6.44 -13.84 0.46
N LEU A 500 6.86 -13.03 -0.49
CA LEU A 500 7.73 -13.48 -1.59
C LEU A 500 9.17 -13.68 -1.11
N ASN A 501 9.90 -14.57 -1.77
CA ASN A 501 11.34 -14.76 -1.53
C ASN A 501 12.08 -15.01 -2.86
N LEU A 502 13.40 -14.86 -2.86
CA LEU A 502 14.25 -15.03 -4.04
C LEU A 502 15.32 -16.09 -3.80
N SER A 503 15.75 -16.76 -4.86
CA SER A 503 17.01 -17.52 -4.82
C SER A 503 18.20 -16.61 -4.49
N PRO A 504 19.32 -17.14 -3.95
CA PRO A 504 20.49 -16.33 -3.62
C PRO A 504 21.02 -15.48 -4.78
N ASP A 505 20.93 -15.97 -6.02
CA ASP A 505 21.32 -15.25 -7.24
C ASP A 505 20.25 -14.30 -7.82
N GLY A 506 19.05 -14.30 -7.24
CA GLY A 506 17.91 -13.48 -7.66
C GLY A 506 17.25 -13.95 -8.96
N ARG A 507 17.58 -15.14 -9.46
CA ARG A 507 17.09 -15.68 -10.74
C ARG A 507 15.73 -16.39 -10.64
N GLN A 508 15.31 -16.71 -9.42
CA GLN A 508 14.05 -17.39 -9.12
C GLN A 508 13.26 -16.60 -8.09
N LEU A 509 12.02 -16.28 -8.42
CA LEU A 509 11.03 -15.77 -7.47
C LEU A 509 10.18 -16.93 -6.95
N TYR A 510 10.14 -17.09 -5.63
CA TYR A 510 9.33 -18.09 -4.96
C TYR A 510 8.00 -17.49 -4.51
N VAL A 511 6.91 -18.09 -4.99
CA VAL A 511 5.54 -17.71 -4.69
C VAL A 511 4.83 -18.91 -4.10
N VAL A 512 4.09 -18.71 -3.01
CA VAL A 512 3.31 -19.77 -2.36
C VAL A 512 1.84 -19.45 -2.34
N PHE A 513 1.00 -20.48 -2.47
CA PHE A 513 -0.45 -20.37 -2.45
C PHE A 513 -1.06 -21.13 -1.28
N GLY A 514 -2.07 -20.49 -0.68
CA GLY A 514 -2.93 -21.06 0.34
C GLY A 514 -4.40 -20.97 -0.11
N GLU A 515 -5.21 -21.84 0.48
CA GLU A 515 -6.65 -21.94 0.24
C GLU A 515 -7.08 -22.46 -1.16
N THR A 516 -7.88 -23.54 -1.09
CA THR A 516 -8.54 -24.36 -2.11
C THR A 516 -7.69 -25.19 -3.08
N GLU A 517 -8.08 -26.46 -3.16
CA GLU A 517 -7.47 -27.55 -3.93
C GLU A 517 -6.13 -28.03 -3.35
N THR A 518 -5.03 -27.32 -3.53
CA THR A 518 -3.71 -27.80 -3.14
C THR A 518 -2.82 -26.62 -2.78
N GLY A 519 -2.03 -26.71 -1.71
CA GLY A 519 -0.96 -25.75 -1.48
C GLY A 519 0.12 -25.87 -2.55
N TRP A 520 0.59 -24.75 -3.07
CA TRP A 520 1.61 -24.71 -4.12
C TRP A 520 2.82 -23.92 -3.67
N LEU A 521 4.01 -24.43 -3.97
CA LEU A 521 5.25 -23.66 -4.09
C LEU A 521 5.57 -23.51 -5.58
N VAL A 522 5.77 -22.27 -6.03
CA VAL A 522 5.97 -21.94 -7.44
C VAL A 522 7.27 -21.15 -7.58
N SER A 523 8.06 -21.49 -8.60
CA SER A 523 9.25 -20.75 -8.99
C SER A 523 8.99 -20.03 -10.31
N VAL A 524 9.18 -18.71 -10.33
CA VAL A 524 9.12 -17.88 -11.54
C VAL A 524 10.55 -17.50 -11.94
N ASP A 525 10.93 -17.76 -13.18
CA ASP A 525 12.21 -17.33 -13.75
C ASP A 525 12.17 -15.82 -13.96
N THR A 526 13.01 -15.09 -13.23
CA THR A 526 12.94 -13.63 -13.16
C THR A 526 13.48 -12.93 -14.41
N ASP A 527 14.30 -13.63 -15.19
CA ASP A 527 14.90 -13.08 -16.41
C ASP A 527 13.99 -13.35 -17.61
N ARG A 528 13.34 -14.52 -17.65
CA ARG A 528 12.48 -14.95 -18.75
C ARG A 528 11.00 -14.65 -18.54
N ALA A 529 10.61 -14.15 -17.36
CA ALA A 529 9.24 -13.84 -16.99
C ALA A 529 8.28 -15.02 -17.29
N ARG A 530 8.56 -16.18 -16.71
CA ARG A 530 7.69 -17.37 -16.84
C ARG A 530 7.77 -18.27 -15.62
N VAL A 531 6.70 -19.02 -15.36
CA VAL A 531 6.75 -20.10 -14.37
C VAL A 531 7.76 -21.14 -14.85
N ARG A 532 8.71 -21.48 -13.98
CA ARG A 532 9.78 -22.45 -14.25
C ARG A 532 9.46 -23.82 -13.68
N SER A 533 8.89 -23.87 -12.48
CA SER A 533 8.53 -25.11 -11.80
C SER A 533 7.47 -24.83 -10.76
N ALA A 534 6.66 -25.85 -10.46
CA ALA A 534 5.73 -25.84 -9.35
C ALA A 534 5.90 -27.13 -8.52
N PHE A 535 5.50 -27.09 -7.26
CA PHE A 535 5.45 -28.24 -6.37
C PHE A 535 4.14 -28.18 -5.58
N ALA A 536 3.30 -29.19 -5.79
CA ALA A 536 2.08 -29.40 -5.02
C ALA A 536 2.40 -30.01 -3.65
N ALA A 537 1.86 -29.44 -2.58
CA ALA A 537 1.97 -29.98 -1.23
C ALA A 537 1.29 -31.35 -1.09
N VAL A 538 0.27 -31.63 -1.92
CA VAL A 538 -0.41 -32.92 -1.98
C VAL A 538 -0.36 -33.46 -3.42
N ALA A 539 0.02 -34.72 -3.57
CA ALA A 539 -0.04 -35.37 -4.87
C ALA A 539 -1.51 -35.59 -5.30
N MET A 540 -1.78 -35.33 -6.58
CA MET A 540 -3.09 -35.54 -7.18
C MET A 540 -3.47 -37.02 -7.11
N PRO A 541 -4.76 -37.43 -7.15
CA PRO A 541 -5.96 -36.61 -7.27
C PRO A 541 -6.45 -36.01 -5.95
N HIS A 542 -5.68 -36.10 -4.86
CA HIS A 542 -6.10 -35.51 -3.60
C HIS A 542 -6.07 -33.97 -3.68
N ARG A 543 -7.13 -33.35 -3.18
CA ARG A 543 -7.34 -31.90 -3.10
C ARG A 543 -8.03 -31.56 -1.76
N GLY A 544 -8.04 -30.29 -1.38
CA GLY A 544 -8.65 -29.72 -0.19
C GLY A 544 -7.69 -29.42 0.98
N SER A 545 -6.38 -29.61 0.83
CA SER A 545 -5.44 -29.53 1.96
C SER A 545 -4.02 -29.10 1.56
N GLY A 546 -3.11 -29.02 2.53
CA GLY A 546 -1.70 -28.71 2.31
C GLY A 546 -1.38 -27.24 2.00
N GLY A 547 -2.32 -26.31 2.21
CA GLY A 547 -2.16 -24.90 1.87
C GLY A 547 -0.93 -24.25 2.53
N ILE A 548 -0.20 -23.42 1.78
CA ILE A 548 0.96 -22.67 2.29
C ILE A 548 0.53 -21.20 2.43
N TRP A 549 -0.18 -20.92 3.52
CA TRP A 549 -0.96 -19.68 3.68
C TRP A 549 -0.31 -18.64 4.60
N GLY A 550 0.54 -19.06 5.54
CA GLY A 550 1.18 -18.19 6.53
C GLY A 550 1.87 -16.97 5.91
N ALA A 551 1.77 -15.81 6.57
CA ALA A 551 2.29 -14.54 6.06
C ALA A 551 3.80 -14.60 5.74
N GLY A 552 4.55 -15.47 6.41
CA GLY A 552 5.99 -15.66 6.18
C GLY A 552 6.39 -16.24 4.82
N GLY A 553 5.48 -16.95 4.15
CA GLY A 553 5.80 -17.64 2.90
C GLY A 553 7.01 -18.58 3.02
N PRO A 554 7.81 -18.75 1.94
CA PRO A 554 9.03 -19.57 1.97
C PRO A 554 10.18 -18.85 2.68
N ALA A 555 10.98 -19.61 3.43
CA ALA A 555 12.32 -19.23 3.87
C ALA A 555 13.36 -19.86 2.95
N VAL A 556 14.47 -19.18 2.69
CA VAL A 556 15.53 -19.59 1.76
C VAL A 556 16.89 -19.42 2.44
N ASP A 557 17.62 -20.54 2.56
CA ASP A 557 18.97 -20.52 3.12
C ASP A 557 20.03 -20.02 2.11
N ARG A 558 21.26 -19.87 2.58
CA ARG A 558 22.39 -19.41 1.75
C ARG A 558 22.74 -20.37 0.62
N GLU A 559 22.42 -21.65 0.76
CA GLU A 559 22.62 -22.67 -0.27
C GLU A 559 21.44 -22.74 -1.28
N GLY A 560 20.42 -21.89 -1.10
CA GLY A 560 19.25 -21.80 -1.95
C GLY A 560 18.20 -22.88 -1.68
N GLN A 561 18.30 -23.64 -0.59
CA GLN A 561 17.24 -24.56 -0.18
C GLN A 561 16.03 -23.77 0.28
N VAL A 562 14.85 -24.20 -0.15
CA VAL A 562 13.57 -23.55 0.11
C VAL A 562 12.82 -24.35 1.17
N TYR A 563 12.38 -23.65 2.22
CA TYR A 563 11.64 -24.21 3.33
C TYR A 563 10.22 -23.63 3.36
N VAL A 564 9.22 -24.50 3.42
CA VAL A 564 7.80 -24.12 3.51
C VAL A 564 7.07 -24.93 4.58
N VAL A 565 5.99 -24.38 5.11
CA VAL A 565 5.08 -25.07 6.03
C VAL A 565 3.73 -25.21 5.37
N THR A 566 3.19 -26.43 5.36
CA THR A 566 1.86 -26.72 4.84
C THR A 566 0.87 -26.81 6.01
N GLY A 567 -0.35 -26.34 5.77
CA GLY A 567 -1.47 -26.44 6.70
C GLY A 567 -2.48 -27.50 6.26
N SER A 568 -3.69 -27.39 6.79
CA SER A 568 -4.87 -28.15 6.40
C SER A 568 -6.06 -27.21 6.30
N GLY A 569 -7.26 -27.77 6.13
CA GLY A 569 -8.51 -27.16 6.53
C GLY A 569 -9.33 -28.19 7.31
N PHE A 570 -10.58 -27.89 7.67
CA PHE A 570 -11.45 -28.89 8.30
C PHE A 570 -11.59 -30.15 7.44
N GLU A 571 -11.52 -31.32 8.09
CA GLU A 571 -11.51 -32.63 7.44
C GLU A 571 -10.40 -32.83 6.39
N GLY A 572 -9.32 -32.04 6.45
CA GLY A 572 -8.25 -32.07 5.45
C GLY A 572 -7.25 -33.22 5.59
N TYR A 573 -7.51 -34.19 6.48
CA TYR A 573 -6.67 -35.37 6.64
C TYR A 573 -7.05 -36.47 5.65
N ARG A 574 -6.06 -36.97 4.90
CA ARG A 574 -6.13 -38.21 4.13
C ARG A 574 -4.79 -38.92 4.21
N ASP A 575 -4.76 -40.24 4.34
CA ASP A 575 -3.50 -40.96 4.22
C ASP A 575 -3.24 -41.31 2.76
N ALA A 576 -2.16 -40.78 2.18
CA ALA A 576 -1.78 -41.00 0.79
C ALA A 576 -0.25 -40.84 0.60
N PRO A 577 0.36 -41.59 -0.32
CA PRO A 577 1.73 -41.32 -0.78
C PRO A 577 1.85 -39.89 -1.32
N HIS A 578 2.99 -39.26 -1.07
CA HIS A 578 3.35 -37.91 -1.56
C HIS A 578 2.37 -36.79 -1.18
N ASP A 579 1.61 -36.99 -0.11
CA ASP A 579 0.82 -35.96 0.54
C ASP A 579 1.60 -35.43 1.75
N TRP A 580 1.77 -34.11 1.82
CA TRP A 580 2.53 -33.41 2.85
C TRP A 580 1.73 -32.37 3.61
N THR A 581 0.41 -32.50 3.71
CA THR A 581 -0.44 -31.79 4.68
C THR A 581 0.16 -31.77 6.10
N GLN A 582 0.04 -30.64 6.81
CA GLN A 582 0.59 -30.41 8.18
C GLN A 582 2.09 -30.73 8.32
N SER A 583 2.93 -30.28 7.39
CA SER A 583 4.35 -30.64 7.35
C SER A 583 5.27 -29.46 7.05
N VAL A 584 6.51 -29.57 7.50
CA VAL A 584 7.64 -28.75 7.01
C VAL A 584 8.27 -29.48 5.83
N LEU A 585 8.55 -28.75 4.75
CA LEU A 585 9.21 -29.28 3.56
C LEU A 585 10.49 -28.50 3.26
N LYS A 586 11.57 -29.22 2.99
CA LYS A 586 12.82 -28.69 2.45
C LYS A 586 12.95 -29.12 1.00
N LEU A 587 13.04 -28.15 0.08
CA LEU A 587 13.17 -28.39 -1.35
C LEU A 587 14.47 -27.77 -1.88
N ALA A 588 15.18 -28.53 -2.71
CA ALA A 588 16.24 -27.96 -3.53
C ALA A 588 15.64 -27.05 -4.63
N PRO A 589 16.31 -25.96 -4.99
CA PRO A 589 15.82 -25.04 -6.01
C PRO A 589 15.73 -25.74 -7.38
N PRO A 590 14.84 -25.30 -8.28
CA PRO A 590 14.51 -26.05 -9.47
C PRO A 590 15.65 -26.09 -10.50
N ALA A 591 16.12 -27.31 -10.78
CA ALA A 591 17.06 -27.63 -11.86
C ALA A 591 16.30 -28.00 -13.16
N ALA A 592 16.91 -28.79 -14.06
CA ALA A 592 16.26 -29.23 -15.30
C ALA A 592 14.96 -30.04 -15.06
N GLY A 593 14.87 -30.78 -13.95
CA GLY A 593 13.70 -31.60 -13.58
C GLY A 593 12.70 -30.93 -12.63
N GLY A 594 12.83 -29.63 -12.35
CA GLY A 594 11.99 -28.92 -11.38
C GLY A 594 12.48 -29.02 -9.93
N PHE A 595 11.60 -28.69 -8.98
CA PHE A 595 11.88 -28.81 -7.54
C PHE A 595 12.19 -30.25 -7.14
N VAL A 596 13.05 -30.43 -6.13
CA VAL A 596 13.33 -31.75 -5.56
C VAL A 596 13.17 -31.71 -4.05
N LEU A 597 12.28 -32.54 -3.51
CA LEU A 597 12.08 -32.69 -2.07
C LEU A 597 13.33 -33.35 -1.44
N ARG A 598 13.87 -32.72 -0.40
CA ARG A 598 15.11 -33.15 0.28
C ARG A 598 14.91 -33.52 1.75
N GLY A 599 13.82 -33.10 2.36
CA GLY A 599 13.51 -33.45 3.74
C GLY A 599 12.10 -33.03 4.12
N THR A 600 11.52 -33.75 5.07
CA THR A 600 10.18 -33.48 5.59
C THR A 600 10.16 -33.60 7.11
N TYR A 601 9.23 -32.91 7.75
CA TYR A 601 8.87 -33.13 9.14
C TYR A 601 7.35 -32.99 9.28
N THR A 602 6.73 -33.86 10.07
CA THR A 602 5.30 -33.88 10.33
C THR A 602 5.08 -34.12 11.82
N PRO A 603 4.31 -33.28 12.53
CA PRO A 603 4.03 -33.49 13.96
C PRO A 603 3.33 -34.82 14.25
N PHE A 604 3.56 -35.36 15.45
CA PHE A 604 3.02 -36.66 15.88
C PHE A 604 1.49 -36.78 15.73
N ASN A 605 0.77 -35.71 16.05
CA ASN A 605 -0.70 -35.62 16.07
C ASN A 605 -1.31 -35.09 14.76
N HIS A 606 -0.55 -35.06 13.66
CA HIS A 606 -1.01 -34.42 12.41
C HIS A 606 -2.37 -34.95 11.91
N CYS A 607 -2.73 -36.20 12.21
CA CYS A 607 -4.01 -36.78 11.79
C CYS A 607 -5.22 -36.16 12.48
N SER A 608 -5.13 -35.82 13.77
CA SER A 608 -6.19 -35.12 14.50
C SER A 608 -6.18 -33.63 14.16
N SER A 609 -5.01 -33.00 14.20
CA SER A 609 -4.87 -31.56 13.97
C SER A 609 -5.28 -31.15 12.55
N ALA A 610 -5.01 -31.98 11.53
CA ALA A 610 -5.47 -31.76 10.16
C ALA A 610 -7.00 -31.80 10.01
N LYS A 611 -7.74 -32.58 10.81
CA LYS A 611 -9.20 -32.62 10.72
C LYS A 611 -9.86 -31.39 11.34
N MET A 612 -9.19 -30.77 12.31
CA MET A 612 -9.75 -29.71 13.14
C MET A 612 -9.27 -28.30 12.76
N ASP A 613 -8.68 -28.13 11.56
CA ASP A 613 -8.12 -26.85 11.09
C ASP A 613 -7.06 -26.27 12.06
N ILE A 614 -6.34 -27.13 12.77
CA ILE A 614 -5.24 -26.76 13.69
C ILE A 614 -3.96 -26.64 12.87
N ASP A 615 -3.89 -25.62 12.01
CA ASP A 615 -2.81 -25.53 11.02
C ASP A 615 -1.45 -25.20 11.60
N LEU A 616 -0.48 -26.03 11.21
CA LEU A 616 0.94 -25.71 11.25
C LEU A 616 1.26 -24.60 10.24
N GLY A 617 0.79 -24.72 8.98
CA GLY A 617 1.06 -23.78 7.88
C GLY A 617 0.42 -22.40 7.98
N SER A 618 -0.30 -22.10 9.06
CA SER A 618 -0.72 -20.73 9.39
C SER A 618 0.39 -19.91 10.05
N GLY A 619 1.38 -20.57 10.66
CA GLY A 619 2.63 -19.93 11.06
C GLY A 619 3.61 -19.85 9.89
N GLY A 620 4.88 -19.64 10.18
CA GLY A 620 5.97 -19.78 9.21
C GLY A 620 7.23 -20.28 9.89
N ILE A 621 8.30 -20.37 9.11
CA ILE A 621 9.61 -20.84 9.57
C ILE A 621 10.55 -19.64 9.71
N ALA A 622 11.33 -19.65 10.78
CA ALA A 622 12.56 -18.89 10.88
C ALA A 622 13.76 -19.84 10.89
N LEU A 623 14.75 -19.57 10.02
CA LEU A 623 16.00 -20.32 10.02
C LEU A 623 16.96 -19.62 10.99
N LEU A 624 17.47 -20.37 11.96
CA LEU A 624 18.38 -19.80 12.96
C LEU A 624 19.77 -19.63 12.32
N ARG A 625 20.45 -18.57 12.72
CA ARG A 625 21.84 -18.33 12.34
C ARG A 625 22.70 -19.53 12.70
N ALA A 626 23.62 -19.91 11.81
CA ALA A 626 24.56 -20.99 12.05
C ALA A 626 25.26 -20.82 13.43
N PRO A 627 25.45 -21.91 14.19
CA PRO A 627 26.17 -21.87 15.46
C PRO A 627 27.63 -21.48 15.23
N ALA A 628 28.26 -20.86 16.24
CA ALA A 628 29.68 -20.53 16.20
C ALA A 628 30.57 -21.80 16.22
N GLN A 629 30.10 -22.86 16.87
CA GLN A 629 30.80 -24.13 16.96
C GLN A 629 30.64 -24.93 15.66
N ALA A 630 31.76 -25.30 15.05
CA ALA A 630 31.77 -26.17 13.87
C ALA A 630 31.12 -27.53 14.17
N GLY A 631 30.29 -28.03 13.25
CA GLY A 631 29.59 -29.31 13.38
C GLY A 631 28.34 -29.29 14.27
N ALA A 632 28.04 -28.18 14.97
CA ALA A 632 26.79 -28.06 15.71
C ALA A 632 25.59 -27.97 14.75
N PRO A 633 24.43 -28.58 15.09
CA PRO A 633 23.25 -28.58 14.22
C PRO A 633 22.82 -27.17 13.81
N ARG A 634 22.55 -27.01 12.51
CA ARG A 634 21.87 -25.82 11.99
C ARG A 634 20.37 -25.99 12.23
N LEU A 635 19.74 -24.99 12.82
CA LEU A 635 18.39 -25.14 13.34
C LEU A 635 17.38 -24.32 12.56
N LEU A 636 16.13 -24.76 12.57
CA LEU A 636 14.98 -23.96 12.21
C LEU A 636 13.90 -24.08 13.28
N ALA A 637 13.07 -23.04 13.41
CA ALA A 637 11.97 -23.01 14.36
C ALA A 637 10.67 -22.57 13.71
N LEU A 638 9.56 -23.05 14.25
CA LEU A 638 8.22 -22.70 13.81
C LEU A 638 7.20 -22.81 14.95
N GLY A 639 6.05 -22.17 14.74
CA GLY A 639 4.85 -22.33 15.55
C GLY A 639 3.62 -22.58 14.68
N GLY A 640 2.49 -22.87 15.31
CA GLY A 640 1.22 -23.11 14.61
C GLY A 640 0.00 -22.76 15.47
N LYS A 641 -1.20 -22.94 14.90
CA LYS A 641 -2.47 -22.56 15.56
C LYS A 641 -2.65 -23.19 16.94
N GLN A 642 -2.10 -24.39 17.17
CA GLN A 642 -2.17 -25.10 18.47
C GLN A 642 -1.42 -24.40 19.61
N GLY A 643 -0.54 -23.45 19.31
CA GLY A 643 0.28 -22.76 20.32
C GLY A 643 1.54 -23.53 20.75
N ASN A 644 1.91 -24.58 20.02
CA ASN A 644 3.19 -25.28 20.18
C ASN A 644 4.31 -24.56 19.44
N ALA A 645 5.52 -24.66 19.98
CA ALA A 645 6.78 -24.30 19.34
C ALA A 645 7.59 -25.57 19.03
N TYR A 646 8.16 -25.61 17.83
CA TYR A 646 8.96 -26.74 17.34
C TYR A 646 10.35 -26.26 16.96
N LEU A 647 11.35 -27.10 17.23
CA LEU A 647 12.75 -26.90 16.84
C LEU A 647 13.21 -28.11 16.04
N LEU A 648 13.89 -27.88 14.92
CA LEU A 648 14.30 -28.94 13.99
C LEU A 648 15.75 -28.73 13.57
N ASP A 649 16.46 -29.85 13.39
CA ASP A 649 17.73 -29.85 12.65
C ASP A 649 17.42 -29.72 11.16
N ARG A 650 17.77 -28.56 10.56
CA ARG A 650 17.45 -28.25 9.17
C ARG A 650 18.27 -29.04 8.14
N ASP A 651 19.31 -29.73 8.61
CA ASP A 651 20.14 -30.61 7.79
C ASP A 651 19.69 -32.07 7.87
N ARG A 652 18.96 -32.44 8.93
CA ARG A 652 18.50 -33.81 9.21
C ARG A 652 17.04 -33.81 9.63
N LEU A 653 16.16 -33.37 8.72
CA LEU A 653 14.72 -33.48 8.95
C LEU A 653 14.31 -34.97 9.05
N PRO A 654 13.52 -35.36 10.07
CA PRO A 654 13.32 -36.77 10.45
C PRO A 654 12.34 -37.55 9.56
N GLY A 655 11.60 -36.87 8.68
CA GLY A 655 10.55 -37.48 7.88
C GLY A 655 11.05 -38.12 6.59
N ARG A 656 10.19 -38.96 6.00
CA ARG A 656 10.44 -39.63 4.71
C ARG A 656 10.10 -38.71 3.53
N LEU A 657 10.55 -39.08 2.34
CA LEU A 657 10.32 -38.32 1.10
C LEU A 657 9.17 -38.85 0.24
N ASP A 658 8.56 -39.96 0.64
CA ASP A 658 7.52 -40.67 -0.10
C ASP A 658 6.16 -40.68 0.61
N ARG A 659 6.13 -40.62 1.95
CA ARG A 659 4.90 -40.57 2.75
C ARG A 659 5.12 -39.95 4.13
N ARG A 660 4.07 -39.38 4.72
CA ARG A 660 4.04 -38.96 6.13
C ARG A 660 4.26 -40.14 7.11
N PRO A 661 4.69 -39.87 8.35
CA PRO A 661 4.71 -40.89 9.40
C PRO A 661 3.28 -41.40 9.72
N PRO A 662 3.14 -42.60 10.32
CA PRO A 662 1.86 -43.08 10.83
C PRO A 662 1.24 -42.12 11.86
N CYS A 663 -0.10 -42.14 11.98
CA CYS A 663 -0.79 -41.39 13.01
C CYS A 663 -0.32 -41.81 14.40
N SER A 664 -0.03 -40.83 15.27
CA SER A 664 0.28 -41.05 16.68
C SER A 664 -0.60 -40.15 17.55
N GLN A 665 -0.75 -40.55 18.82
CA GLN A 665 -1.25 -39.72 19.91
C GLN A 665 -0.19 -39.60 21.03
N ASP A 666 0.96 -40.27 20.86
CA ASP A 666 2.09 -40.18 21.78
C ASP A 666 2.95 -38.98 21.39
N ALA A 667 2.96 -37.95 22.24
CA ALA A 667 3.76 -36.75 22.01
C ALA A 667 5.28 -37.03 22.06
N ALA A 668 5.72 -38.11 22.71
CA ALA A 668 7.14 -38.46 22.78
C ALA A 668 7.67 -39.05 21.46
N SER A 669 6.76 -39.46 20.55
CA SER A 669 7.11 -39.93 19.21
C SER A 669 7.31 -38.79 18.21
N ASP A 670 7.14 -37.53 18.62
CA ASP A 670 7.34 -36.39 17.72
C ASP A 670 8.81 -36.27 17.32
N GLY A 671 9.06 -36.10 16.02
CA GLY A 671 10.42 -36.07 15.46
C GLY A 671 11.17 -34.75 15.67
N SER A 672 10.55 -33.74 16.29
CA SER A 672 11.24 -32.49 16.61
C SER A 672 12.24 -32.66 17.74
N LEU A 673 13.10 -31.66 17.92
CA LEU A 673 14.11 -31.62 18.97
C LEU A 673 13.45 -31.33 20.33
N LEU A 674 12.92 -32.39 20.94
CA LEU A 674 12.09 -32.32 22.15
C LEU A 674 12.88 -31.96 23.41
N PRO A 675 12.31 -31.12 24.31
CA PRO A 675 12.84 -30.95 25.65
C PRO A 675 13.04 -32.29 26.37
N PRO A 676 14.06 -32.43 27.21
CA PRO A 676 14.32 -33.67 27.95
C PRO A 676 13.27 -33.94 29.04
N THR A 677 12.58 -32.90 29.52
CA THR A 677 11.58 -33.00 30.57
C THR A 677 10.18 -33.29 30.02
N ALA A 678 9.36 -33.95 30.84
CA ALA A 678 7.94 -34.13 30.54
C ALA A 678 7.22 -32.78 30.43
N GLN A 679 6.31 -32.68 29.47
CA GLN A 679 5.48 -31.49 29.26
C GLN A 679 4.15 -31.67 29.98
N PRO A 680 3.67 -30.68 30.76
CA PRO A 680 2.47 -30.84 31.60
C PRO A 680 1.22 -31.30 30.84
N GLN A 681 1.01 -30.78 29.63
CA GLN A 681 -0.16 -31.11 28.81
C GLN A 681 -0.14 -32.54 28.23
N PHE A 682 1.01 -33.22 28.24
CA PHE A 682 1.18 -34.57 27.70
C PHE A 682 1.44 -35.62 28.78
N GLY A 683 1.92 -35.22 29.96
CA GLY A 683 2.40 -36.17 30.99
C GLY A 683 3.67 -36.94 30.60
N THR A 684 4.24 -36.66 29.41
CA THR A 684 5.44 -37.27 28.85
C THR A 684 6.25 -36.20 28.09
N ARG A 685 7.40 -36.55 27.51
CA ARG A 685 8.14 -35.67 26.61
C ARG A 685 7.30 -35.33 25.38
N GLY A 686 7.43 -34.13 24.86
CA GLY A 686 6.69 -33.68 23.69
C GLY A 686 7.00 -32.23 23.33
N PRO A 687 6.40 -31.69 22.26
CA PRO A 687 6.61 -30.32 21.83
C PRO A 687 6.25 -29.30 22.91
N LEU A 688 6.92 -28.15 22.89
CA LEU A 688 6.73 -27.13 23.91
C LEU A 688 5.45 -26.32 23.63
N ASN A 689 4.43 -26.40 24.49
CA ASN A 689 3.24 -25.56 24.39
C ASN A 689 3.50 -24.19 25.03
N VAL A 690 3.59 -23.15 24.20
CA VAL A 690 3.91 -21.79 24.63
C VAL A 690 2.67 -20.92 24.82
N PHE A 691 1.60 -21.22 24.09
CA PHE A 691 0.30 -20.56 24.22
C PHE A 691 -0.77 -21.62 24.46
N GLY A 692 -1.31 -21.62 25.68
CA GLY A 692 -2.25 -22.63 26.14
C GLY A 692 -3.71 -22.19 26.05
N PRO A 693 -4.62 -23.01 26.61
CA PRO A 693 -4.38 -24.41 26.94
C PRO A 693 -4.24 -25.25 25.66
N TYR A 694 -3.45 -26.33 25.73
CA TYR A 694 -3.34 -27.29 24.62
C TYR A 694 -4.70 -27.89 24.24
N SER A 695 -4.94 -28.15 22.94
CA SER A 695 -6.14 -28.85 22.47
C SER A 695 -5.89 -29.55 21.14
N GLU A 696 -6.40 -30.79 21.02
CA GLU A 696 -6.50 -31.54 19.76
C GLU A 696 -7.77 -31.23 18.97
N GLN A 697 -8.69 -30.50 19.58
CA GLN A 697 -10.06 -30.36 19.08
C GLN A 697 -10.36 -28.94 18.61
N ASP A 698 -9.59 -27.95 19.02
CA ASP A 698 -9.82 -26.55 18.66
C ASP A 698 -8.52 -25.76 18.51
N ALA A 699 -8.36 -25.13 17.35
CA ALA A 699 -7.47 -23.98 17.17
C ALA A 699 -7.79 -23.19 15.89
N ALA A 700 -8.98 -23.38 15.32
CA ALA A 700 -9.41 -22.71 14.10
C ALA A 700 -9.84 -21.26 14.39
N LEU A 701 -9.75 -20.40 13.37
CA LEU A 701 -10.28 -19.02 13.44
C LEU A 701 -9.87 -18.27 14.72
N ASP A 702 -10.85 -17.80 15.50
CA ASP A 702 -10.63 -17.03 16.74
C ASP A 702 -10.04 -17.85 17.89
N LEU A 703 -10.10 -19.18 17.81
CA LEU A 703 -9.54 -20.12 18.77
C LEU A 703 -8.04 -20.39 18.52
N ALA A 704 -7.49 -19.90 17.41
CA ALA A 704 -6.07 -20.02 17.14
C ALA A 704 -5.24 -19.33 18.22
N ARG A 705 -4.20 -20.02 18.69
CA ARG A 705 -3.27 -19.53 19.71
C ARG A 705 -2.06 -18.82 19.11
N SER A 706 -1.63 -19.18 17.90
CA SER A 706 -0.59 -18.42 17.18
C SER A 706 -0.70 -18.61 15.66
N ARG A 707 -0.25 -17.61 14.91
CA ARG A 707 -0.10 -17.63 13.45
C ARG A 707 1.15 -16.85 13.00
N SER A 708 2.08 -16.60 13.91
CA SER A 708 3.27 -15.77 13.68
C SER A 708 4.47 -16.59 13.21
N VAL A 709 5.38 -15.95 12.49
CA VAL A 709 6.76 -16.44 12.30
C VAL A 709 7.58 -16.07 13.54
N PRO A 710 8.36 -16.97 14.16
CA PRO A 710 9.22 -16.61 15.28
C PRO A 710 10.35 -15.66 14.85
N ALA A 711 10.69 -14.67 15.67
CA ALA A 711 11.94 -13.92 15.50
C ALA A 711 13.08 -14.56 16.27
N THR A 712 14.29 -14.52 15.71
CA THR A 712 15.52 -15.02 16.32
C THR A 712 16.31 -13.88 16.95
N PHE A 713 17.19 -14.18 17.90
CA PHE A 713 18.14 -13.22 18.44
C PHE A 713 19.33 -13.98 19.03
N ARG A 714 20.54 -13.44 18.89
CA ARG A 714 21.72 -13.98 19.57
C ARG A 714 22.35 -12.89 20.43
N ASP A 715 22.47 -13.17 21.73
CA ASP A 715 23.09 -12.25 22.68
C ASP A 715 24.63 -12.22 22.55
N ALA A 716 25.27 -11.34 23.31
CA ALA A 716 26.72 -11.17 23.28
C ALA A 716 27.48 -12.40 23.80
N GLN A 717 26.82 -13.25 24.60
CA GLN A 717 27.33 -14.51 25.12
C GLN A 717 27.17 -15.67 24.12
N GLY A 718 26.47 -15.44 23.00
CA GLY A 718 26.23 -16.43 21.97
C GLY A 718 25.01 -17.32 22.21
N HIS A 719 24.17 -17.01 23.20
CA HIS A 719 22.91 -17.72 23.41
C HIS A 719 21.89 -17.34 22.36
N ASP A 720 21.24 -18.35 21.80
CA ASP A 720 20.17 -18.22 20.82
C ASP A 720 18.81 -18.11 21.54
N TYR A 721 18.08 -17.04 21.26
CA TYR A 721 16.71 -16.83 21.72
C TYR A 721 15.72 -16.80 20.56
N LEU A 722 14.49 -17.21 20.84
CA LEU A 722 13.34 -17.07 19.95
C LEU A 722 12.26 -16.24 20.63
N TYR A 723 11.61 -15.37 19.86
CA TYR A 723 10.43 -14.63 20.29
C TYR A 723 9.23 -15.10 19.48
N LEU A 724 8.18 -15.53 20.18
CA LEU A 724 6.93 -15.97 19.57
C LEU A 724 5.80 -15.09 20.09
N SER A 725 4.89 -14.68 19.21
CA SER A 725 3.67 -13.96 19.56
C SER A 725 2.43 -14.84 19.36
N GLY A 726 1.37 -14.56 20.12
CA GLY A 726 0.16 -15.37 20.12
C GLY A 726 -0.91 -14.87 21.06
N SER A 727 -1.92 -15.69 21.27
CA SER A 727 -3.10 -15.40 22.08
C SER A 727 -3.43 -16.64 22.89
N THR A 728 -2.85 -16.75 24.08
CA THR A 728 -3.27 -17.77 25.06
C THR A 728 -4.76 -17.62 25.30
N LYS A 729 -5.49 -18.73 25.32
CA LYS A 729 -6.94 -18.75 25.50
C LYS A 729 -7.30 -19.05 26.95
N ARG A 730 -8.43 -18.52 27.41
CA ARG A 730 -8.89 -18.73 28.79
C ARG A 730 -9.13 -20.20 29.12
N ALA A 731 -9.69 -20.95 28.16
CA ALA A 731 -10.02 -22.36 28.26
C ALA A 731 -10.08 -22.99 26.86
N PRO A 732 -10.05 -24.34 26.71
CA PRO A 732 -10.29 -24.98 25.42
C PRO A 732 -11.65 -24.54 24.84
N GLY A 733 -11.70 -24.25 23.54
CA GLY A 733 -12.91 -23.73 22.89
C GLY A 733 -13.24 -22.26 23.17
N SER A 734 -12.49 -21.56 24.02
CA SER A 734 -12.72 -20.13 24.30
C SER A 734 -12.02 -19.22 23.28
N ALA A 735 -12.75 -18.22 22.77
CA ALA A 735 -12.16 -17.15 21.96
C ALA A 735 -11.44 -16.08 22.80
N ASP A 736 -11.73 -16.03 24.11
CA ASP A 736 -11.20 -15.03 25.03
C ASP A 736 -9.71 -15.22 25.22
N SER A 737 -8.95 -14.17 24.92
CA SER A 737 -7.50 -14.18 25.06
C SER A 737 -7.09 -13.72 26.46
N VAL A 738 -6.10 -14.39 27.04
CA VAL A 738 -5.47 -14.09 28.32
C VAL A 738 -3.94 -14.07 28.14
N ALA A 739 -3.21 -13.60 29.15
CA ALA A 739 -1.76 -13.61 29.10
C ALA A 739 -1.22 -15.05 29.22
N PRO A 740 -0.04 -15.36 28.63
CA PRO A 740 0.81 -14.46 27.86
C PRO A 740 0.46 -14.42 26.36
N SER A 741 0.80 -13.31 25.71
CA SER A 741 0.77 -13.14 24.26
C SER A 741 2.13 -12.98 23.59
N LEU A 742 3.21 -12.88 24.37
CA LEU A 742 4.60 -12.87 23.90
C LEU A 742 5.43 -13.77 24.80
N VAL A 743 6.21 -14.66 24.20
CA VAL A 743 7.07 -15.62 24.92
C VAL A 743 8.48 -15.59 24.33
N ARG A 744 9.48 -15.54 25.21
CA ARG A 744 10.89 -15.72 24.88
C ARG A 744 11.29 -17.15 25.21
N LEU A 745 11.84 -17.85 24.24
CA LEU A 745 12.42 -19.18 24.37
C LEU A 745 13.94 -19.09 24.26
N GLN A 746 14.64 -19.92 25.02
CA GLN A 746 16.08 -20.14 24.84
C GLN A 746 16.28 -21.46 24.08
N VAL A 747 17.22 -21.46 23.14
CA VAL A 747 17.70 -22.67 22.47
C VAL A 747 18.87 -23.22 23.30
N GLU A 748 18.62 -24.31 23.99
CA GLU A 748 19.63 -25.01 24.77
C GLU A 748 20.45 -25.92 23.85
N ARG A 749 21.79 -25.89 24.00
CA ARG A 749 22.73 -26.73 23.23
C ARG A 749 23.64 -27.49 24.20
N PRO A 750 23.14 -28.52 24.90
CA PRO A 750 23.94 -29.27 25.86
C PRO A 750 25.10 -29.99 25.16
N ALA A 751 26.27 -30.03 25.81
CA ALA A 751 27.42 -30.77 25.30
C ALA A 751 27.08 -32.26 25.18
N GLY A 752 27.28 -32.84 23.99
CA GLY A 752 26.98 -34.26 23.71
C GLY A 752 25.48 -34.60 23.63
N GLY A 753 24.57 -33.63 23.73
CA GLY A 753 23.13 -33.84 23.64
C GLY A 753 22.50 -33.15 22.43
N ALA A 754 21.24 -33.48 22.17
CA ALA A 754 20.45 -32.79 21.15
C ALA A 754 20.04 -31.39 21.67
N PRO A 755 20.05 -30.34 20.81
CA PRO A 755 19.49 -29.05 21.17
C PRO A 755 18.00 -29.16 21.53
N TYR A 756 17.47 -28.23 22.32
CA TYR A 756 16.02 -28.19 22.62
C TYR A 756 15.57 -26.78 23.00
N LEU A 757 14.25 -26.55 23.02
CA LEU A 757 13.66 -25.29 23.46
C LEU A 757 13.32 -25.30 24.95
N ARG A 758 13.61 -24.21 25.64
CA ARG A 758 13.15 -23.95 27.00
C ARG A 758 12.40 -22.62 27.05
N ILE A 759 11.30 -22.56 27.79
CA ILE A 759 10.66 -21.27 28.10
C ILE A 759 11.56 -20.50 29.03
N ASP A 760 11.99 -19.33 28.58
CA ASP A 760 12.83 -18.47 29.38
C ASP A 760 12.00 -17.37 30.06
N ARG A 761 11.18 -16.63 29.29
CA ARG A 761 10.28 -15.59 29.83
C ARG A 761 8.92 -15.57 29.13
N ARG A 762 7.92 -15.04 29.83
CA ARG A 762 6.57 -14.80 29.34
C ARG A 762 6.19 -13.35 29.66
N ALA A 763 5.66 -12.61 28.69
CA ALA A 763 5.15 -11.27 28.93
C ALA A 763 3.74 -11.33 29.55
N ASP A 764 3.50 -10.54 30.60
CA ASP A 764 2.15 -10.34 31.15
C ASP A 764 1.37 -9.32 30.30
N ARG A 765 1.07 -9.73 29.06
CA ARG A 765 0.32 -8.92 28.11
C ARG A 765 -0.64 -9.80 27.31
N VAL A 766 -1.81 -9.24 27.03
CA VAL A 766 -2.87 -9.86 26.21
C VAL A 766 -2.91 -9.16 24.87
N MET A 767 -2.87 -9.94 23.79
CA MET A 767 -3.05 -9.53 22.40
C MET A 767 -4.07 -10.45 21.75
N LYS A 768 -4.94 -9.90 20.89
CA LYS A 768 -6.06 -10.66 20.32
C LYS A 768 -5.68 -11.38 19.02
N ASN A 769 -4.89 -10.73 18.18
CA ASN A 769 -4.41 -11.26 16.91
C ASN A 769 -3.06 -10.63 16.56
N PRO A 770 -2.00 -10.94 17.33
CA PRO A 770 -0.67 -10.41 17.06
C PRO A 770 -0.08 -10.97 15.77
N GLY A 771 0.55 -10.09 15.00
CA GLY A 771 1.45 -10.41 13.88
C GLY A 771 2.80 -10.94 14.36
N SER A 772 3.72 -11.18 13.43
CA SER A 772 5.03 -11.72 13.74
C SER A 772 5.88 -10.72 14.53
N PRO A 773 6.56 -11.14 15.62
CA PRO A 773 7.45 -10.25 16.37
C PRO A 773 8.68 -9.89 15.53
N VAL A 774 9.22 -8.69 15.67
CA VAL A 774 10.51 -8.31 15.04
C VAL A 774 11.46 -7.81 16.11
N VAL A 775 12.73 -8.24 16.07
CA VAL A 775 13.77 -7.81 17.00
C VAL A 775 14.63 -6.75 16.33
N THR A 776 14.71 -5.55 16.91
CA THR A 776 15.72 -4.54 16.54
C THR A 776 16.80 -4.45 17.61
N SER A 777 18.06 -4.27 17.21
CA SER A 777 19.18 -4.22 18.16
C SER A 777 20.41 -3.58 17.51
N ARG A 778 21.39 -3.21 18.34
CA ARG A 778 22.74 -2.85 17.89
C ARG A 778 23.65 -4.06 18.08
N GLY A 779 23.84 -4.83 17.01
CA GLY A 779 24.53 -6.12 17.11
C GLY A 779 23.81 -7.03 18.10
N ALA A 780 24.50 -7.45 19.15
CA ALA A 780 23.95 -8.34 20.18
C ALA A 780 23.42 -7.60 21.43
N ASP A 781 23.40 -6.26 21.40
CA ASP A 781 23.04 -5.43 22.55
C ASP A 781 21.80 -4.56 22.26
N ARG A 782 21.18 -4.06 23.34
CA ARG A 782 20.09 -3.06 23.30
C ARG A 782 18.91 -3.53 22.44
N ALA A 783 18.54 -4.79 22.58
CA ALA A 783 17.50 -5.41 21.77
C ALA A 783 16.08 -5.04 22.26
N ILE A 784 15.20 -4.75 21.30
CA ILE A 784 13.77 -4.46 21.49
C ILE A 784 12.99 -5.45 20.64
N VAL A 785 11.91 -6.02 21.20
CA VAL A 785 10.94 -6.84 20.47
C VAL A 785 9.71 -5.99 20.16
N TRP A 786 9.36 -5.91 18.88
CA TRP A 786 8.19 -5.19 18.39
C TRP A 786 7.10 -6.17 17.98
N VAL A 787 5.85 -5.86 18.32
CA VAL A 787 4.69 -6.67 17.91
C VAL A 787 3.55 -5.76 17.51
N LEU A 788 2.99 -5.97 16.32
CA LEU A 788 1.76 -5.31 15.87
C LEU A 788 0.57 -6.24 16.11
N ASP A 789 -0.37 -5.82 16.95
CA ASP A 789 -1.62 -6.54 17.20
C ASP A 789 -2.77 -5.87 16.46
N GLU A 790 -3.55 -6.62 15.70
CA GLU A 790 -4.78 -6.10 15.07
C GLU A 790 -5.79 -5.62 16.13
N ASN A 791 -5.62 -6.04 17.38
CA ASN A 791 -6.45 -5.64 18.52
C ASN A 791 -7.93 -6.03 18.34
N ALA A 792 -8.18 -7.06 17.54
CA ALA A 792 -9.49 -7.64 17.29
C ALA A 792 -9.41 -9.16 17.04
N PRO A 793 -10.54 -9.89 17.18
CA PRO A 793 -10.63 -11.28 16.76
C PRO A 793 -10.28 -11.47 15.28
N ARG A 794 -9.85 -12.68 14.91
CA ARG A 794 -9.45 -13.00 13.52
C ARG A 794 -10.63 -12.98 12.56
N SER A 795 -11.84 -13.18 13.05
CA SER A 795 -13.09 -13.06 12.29
C SER A 795 -13.53 -11.61 12.01
N ALA A 796 -12.89 -10.60 12.63
CA ALA A 796 -13.28 -9.20 12.44
C ALA A 796 -13.15 -8.78 10.98
N GLN A 797 -14.18 -8.10 10.45
CA GLN A 797 -14.14 -7.52 9.11
C GLN A 797 -13.21 -6.32 9.08
N LEU A 798 -12.55 -6.09 7.95
CA LEU A 798 -11.68 -4.93 7.75
C LEU A 798 -12.40 -3.79 7.02
N SER A 799 -13.67 -3.94 6.66
CA SER A 799 -14.49 -2.90 6.04
C SER A 799 -15.47 -2.25 7.03
N GLY A 800 -15.99 -1.08 6.65
CA GLY A 800 -16.96 -0.34 7.45
C GLY A 800 -16.34 0.50 8.58
N THR A 801 -17.20 1.20 9.33
CA THR A 801 -16.81 2.15 10.38
C THR A 801 -16.31 1.50 11.66
N GLY A 802 -16.61 0.21 11.87
CA GLY A 802 -16.14 -0.59 13.00
C GLY A 802 -14.89 -1.42 12.71
N ALA A 803 -14.21 -1.16 11.58
CA ALA A 803 -12.99 -1.88 11.24
C ALA A 803 -11.91 -1.68 12.34
N PRO A 804 -11.16 -2.74 12.69
CA PRO A 804 -10.22 -2.68 13.80
C PRO A 804 -9.11 -1.66 13.60
N GLN A 805 -8.57 -1.17 14.71
CA GLN A 805 -7.41 -0.30 14.76
C GLN A 805 -6.30 -1.02 15.55
N PRO A 806 -5.14 -1.28 14.93
CA PRO A 806 -4.10 -2.07 15.54
C PRO A 806 -3.40 -1.31 16.67
N VAL A 807 -2.62 -2.05 17.46
CA VAL A 807 -1.74 -1.51 18.51
C VAL A 807 -0.33 -2.02 18.26
N LEU A 808 0.62 -1.09 18.15
CA LEU A 808 2.05 -1.40 18.09
C LEU A 808 2.61 -1.45 19.51
N TYR A 809 3.32 -2.52 19.85
CA TYR A 809 3.98 -2.72 21.12
C TYR A 809 5.50 -2.80 20.96
N ALA A 810 6.23 -2.32 21.97
CA ALA A 810 7.67 -2.46 22.12
C ALA A 810 8.00 -3.06 23.50
N PHE A 811 8.83 -4.10 23.53
CA PHE A 811 9.27 -4.76 24.75
C PHE A 811 10.79 -4.81 24.81
N ASP A 812 11.35 -4.68 26.01
CA ASP A 812 12.75 -4.98 26.25
C ASP A 812 12.99 -6.47 26.00
N ALA A 813 13.93 -6.80 25.10
CA ALA A 813 14.12 -8.18 24.65
C ALA A 813 14.70 -9.08 25.75
N ALA A 814 15.38 -8.51 26.75
CA ALA A 814 15.98 -9.26 27.85
C ALA A 814 14.96 -9.66 28.94
N THR A 815 14.01 -8.77 29.20
CA THR A 815 13.07 -8.87 30.33
C THR A 815 11.63 -9.13 29.91
N LEU A 816 11.28 -8.87 28.65
CA LEU A 816 9.90 -8.78 28.14
C LEU A 816 9.03 -7.74 28.86
N LYS A 817 9.64 -6.77 29.54
CA LYS A 817 8.94 -5.61 30.08
C LYS A 817 8.50 -4.73 28.91
N GLU A 818 7.23 -4.30 28.92
CA GLU A 818 6.76 -3.31 27.95
C GLU A 818 7.49 -1.99 28.16
N LEU A 819 8.07 -1.47 27.08
CA LEU A 819 8.76 -0.19 27.01
C LEU A 819 7.79 0.91 26.58
N TRP A 820 6.99 0.59 25.55
CA TRP A 820 6.07 1.51 24.91
C TRP A 820 4.98 0.75 24.17
N ARG A 821 3.84 1.40 23.96
CA ARG A 821 2.81 0.99 23.00
C ARG A 821 2.13 2.21 22.39
N SER A 822 1.55 2.06 21.21
CA SER A 822 0.69 3.10 20.63
C SER A 822 -0.58 3.28 21.46
N ALA A 823 -1.12 4.49 21.49
CA ALA A 823 -2.39 4.76 22.15
C ALA A 823 -3.56 4.10 21.39
N PRO A 824 -4.65 3.72 22.06
CA PRO A 824 -5.86 3.23 21.38
C PRO A 824 -6.34 4.22 20.31
N GLY A 825 -6.47 3.75 19.07
CA GLY A 825 -6.90 4.55 17.93
C GLY A 825 -5.90 5.58 17.40
N GLU A 826 -4.63 5.51 17.82
CA GLU A 826 -3.53 6.27 17.20
C GLU A 826 -3.20 5.75 15.79
N LEU A 827 -3.28 4.43 15.60
CA LEU A 827 -3.12 3.78 14.29
C LEU A 827 -4.46 3.68 13.55
N HIS A 828 -4.43 3.93 12.24
CA HIS A 828 -5.56 3.65 11.35
C HIS A 828 -5.71 2.14 11.11
N THR A 829 -6.85 1.73 10.53
CA THR A 829 -7.10 0.33 10.19
C THR A 829 -6.03 -0.24 9.25
N SER A 830 -5.56 -1.44 9.56
CA SER A 830 -4.55 -2.16 8.78
C SER A 830 -5.11 -3.42 8.11
N GLY A 831 -4.25 -4.18 7.43
CA GLY A 831 -4.52 -5.57 7.08
C GLY A 831 -4.04 -6.51 8.18
N LYS A 832 -4.58 -7.73 8.22
CA LYS A 832 -4.19 -8.72 9.23
C LYS A 832 -2.82 -9.33 8.91
N TYR A 833 -2.12 -9.74 9.96
CA TYR A 833 -0.90 -10.60 9.93
C TYR A 833 0.38 -9.95 9.39
N ASN A 834 0.36 -8.64 9.11
CA ASN A 834 1.56 -7.89 8.76
C ASN A 834 2.45 -7.63 9.99
N GLU A 835 3.64 -7.08 9.73
CA GLU A 835 4.59 -6.60 10.74
C GLU A 835 5.11 -5.20 10.35
N PRO A 836 5.61 -4.40 11.31
CA PRO A 836 6.22 -3.12 10.99
C PRO A 836 7.55 -3.27 10.26
N ALA A 837 7.92 -2.25 9.49
CA ALA A 837 9.27 -2.11 8.94
C ALA A 837 10.11 -1.17 9.81
N PHE A 838 11.42 -1.21 9.62
CA PHE A 838 12.37 -0.46 10.43
C PHE A 838 13.39 0.23 9.53
N GLY A 839 14.00 1.31 10.00
CA GLY A 839 15.08 1.97 9.26
C GLY A 839 15.20 3.44 9.63
N GLY A 840 16.40 4.01 9.49
CA GLY A 840 16.64 5.42 9.81
C GLY A 840 16.29 5.81 11.25
N GLY A 841 16.32 4.85 12.19
CA GLY A 841 15.90 5.06 13.58
C GLY A 841 14.39 5.23 13.79
N GLN A 842 13.58 4.70 12.87
CA GLN A 842 12.13 4.80 12.90
C GLN A 842 11.47 3.44 12.70
N VAL A 843 10.21 3.34 13.13
CA VAL A 843 9.32 2.19 12.95
C VAL A 843 8.18 2.61 12.02
N TYR A 844 7.97 1.86 10.94
CA TYR A 844 6.96 2.15 9.92
C TYR A 844 5.83 1.13 9.98
N VAL A 845 4.63 1.58 10.32
CA VAL A 845 3.42 0.76 10.36
C VAL A 845 2.60 0.99 9.09
N GLY A 846 2.24 -0.09 8.40
CA GLY A 846 1.32 -0.03 7.28
C GLY A 846 -0.13 -0.11 7.74
N THR A 847 -0.93 0.91 7.46
CA THR A 847 -2.37 0.99 7.75
C THR A 847 -3.14 1.29 6.46
N ASP A 848 -4.08 2.24 6.43
CA ASP A 848 -4.56 2.85 5.19
C ASP A 848 -3.53 3.84 4.60
N ARG A 849 -2.45 4.08 5.33
CA ARG A 849 -1.28 4.93 5.03
C ARG A 849 -0.03 4.34 5.65
N ILE A 850 1.12 4.99 5.50
CA ILE A 850 2.30 4.70 6.32
C ILE A 850 2.31 5.65 7.52
N GLN A 851 2.37 5.11 8.72
CA GLN A 851 2.55 5.86 9.97
C GLN A 851 3.93 5.55 10.53
N ALA A 852 4.76 6.58 10.72
CA ALA A 852 6.13 6.43 11.20
C ALA A 852 6.25 6.89 12.65
N PHE A 853 6.90 6.06 13.47
CA PHE A 853 7.17 6.32 14.88
C PHE A 853 8.68 6.44 15.10
N GLY A 854 9.09 7.36 15.96
CA GLY A 854 10.50 7.65 16.20
C GLY A 854 10.71 8.56 17.41
N LEU A 855 11.99 8.81 17.71
CA LEU A 855 12.39 9.73 18.78
C LEU A 855 11.96 11.16 18.46
N GLY A 856 11.51 11.91 19.48
CA GLY A 856 10.97 13.26 19.34
C GLY A 856 9.54 13.30 18.76
N GLY A 857 8.97 12.15 18.44
CA GLY A 857 7.57 12.00 18.07
C GLY A 857 6.64 12.26 19.25
N ARG A 858 5.35 12.44 18.94
CA ARG A 858 4.32 12.72 19.95
C ARG A 858 3.25 11.66 19.87
N ARG A 859 2.68 11.29 21.01
CA ARG A 859 1.41 10.57 21.03
C ARG A 859 0.31 11.47 20.50
N THR A 860 -0.48 10.97 19.56
CA THR A 860 -1.70 11.68 19.13
C THR A 860 -2.86 11.32 20.06
N ALA A 861 -3.84 12.22 20.17
CA ALA A 861 -5.09 11.89 20.85
C ALA A 861 -5.76 10.69 20.18
N ALA A 862 -6.54 9.92 20.94
CA ALA A 862 -7.35 8.85 20.38
C ALA A 862 -8.23 9.44 19.27
N ARG A 863 -8.06 8.98 18.03
CA ARG A 863 -8.96 9.37 16.94
C ARG A 863 -10.35 8.85 17.30
N PRO A 864 -11.42 9.65 17.16
CA PRO A 864 -12.76 9.19 17.50
C PRO A 864 -13.08 7.97 16.65
N VAL A 865 -13.02 6.81 17.29
CA VAL A 865 -13.67 5.59 16.81
C VAL A 865 -15.15 5.94 16.80
N ALA A 866 -15.85 5.78 15.67
CA ALA A 866 -17.30 5.78 15.68
C ALA A 866 -17.71 4.81 16.80
N ALA A 867 -18.34 5.33 17.86
CA ALA A 867 -18.51 4.58 19.09
C ALA A 867 -19.05 3.18 18.74
N PRO A 868 -18.43 2.08 19.20
CA PRO A 868 -19.18 0.85 19.26
C PRO A 868 -20.44 1.16 20.08
N ALA A 869 -21.59 0.65 19.63
CA ALA A 869 -22.81 0.76 20.42
C ALA A 869 -22.49 0.41 21.89
N PRO A 870 -22.97 1.20 22.87
CA PRO A 870 -22.44 1.14 24.22
C PRO A 870 -22.52 -0.28 24.77
N VAL A 871 -21.38 -0.81 25.18
CA VAL A 871 -21.32 -1.85 26.21
C VAL A 871 -21.26 -1.12 27.53
N ASP A 872 -22.41 -1.06 28.22
CA ASP A 872 -22.52 -0.46 29.55
C ASP A 872 -21.50 -1.10 30.49
N ALA A 873 -20.59 -0.27 31.01
CA ALA A 873 -19.69 -0.60 32.10
C ALA A 873 -20.30 -0.04 33.40
N SER A 874 -20.92 -0.91 34.19
CA SER A 874 -21.16 -0.68 35.62
C SER A 874 -20.50 -1.78 36.45
N PRO A 875 -20.07 -1.50 37.69
CA PRO A 875 -19.15 -2.36 38.42
C PRO A 875 -19.81 -3.68 38.81
N VAL A 876 -19.05 -4.77 38.60
CA VAL A 876 -19.49 -6.14 38.86
C VAL A 876 -19.59 -6.37 40.38
N ALA A 877 -20.82 -6.40 40.87
CA ALA A 877 -21.19 -7.22 42.02
C ALA A 877 -21.52 -8.64 41.52
N ALA A 878 -21.06 -9.65 42.26
CA ALA A 878 -21.23 -11.05 41.89
C ALA A 878 -22.71 -11.51 41.93
N SER A 879 -23.10 -12.34 40.94
CA SER A 879 -24.34 -13.15 40.76
C SER A 879 -25.33 -12.64 39.68
N PRO A 880 -26.27 -13.47 39.17
CA PRO A 880 -26.20 -14.85 38.66
C PRO A 880 -26.69 -14.95 37.17
N LEU A 881 -26.47 -16.11 36.53
CA LEU A 881 -26.96 -16.60 35.22
C LEU A 881 -27.81 -15.65 34.33
N SER A 882 -27.25 -15.22 33.19
CA SER A 882 -27.91 -14.35 32.18
C SER A 882 -29.10 -15.00 31.43
N PRO A 883 -30.06 -14.21 30.90
CA PRO A 883 -31.13 -14.70 30.04
C PRO A 883 -30.60 -15.12 28.66
N SER A 884 -31.13 -16.20 28.11
CA SER A 884 -30.73 -16.75 26.80
C SER A 884 -30.99 -15.76 25.65
N LEU A 885 -29.94 -15.39 24.91
CA LEU A 885 -30.03 -14.68 23.63
C LEU A 885 -31.02 -15.37 22.66
N SER A 886 -31.74 -14.59 21.85
CA SER A 886 -32.66 -15.15 20.84
C SER A 886 -31.88 -15.89 19.74
N PRO A 887 -32.46 -16.93 19.10
CA PRO A 887 -31.78 -17.67 18.03
C PRO A 887 -31.34 -16.81 16.84
N ALA A 888 -32.11 -15.77 16.50
CA ALA A 888 -31.76 -14.82 15.44
C ALA A 888 -30.53 -13.97 15.80
N ALA A 889 -30.43 -13.51 17.05
CA ALA A 889 -29.27 -12.76 17.53
C ALA A 889 -28.02 -13.65 17.62
N LEU A 890 -28.19 -14.91 18.04
CA LEU A 890 -27.12 -15.91 18.03
C LEU A 890 -26.62 -16.19 16.60
N TYR A 891 -27.53 -16.31 15.63
CA TYR A 891 -27.16 -16.46 14.23
C TYR A 891 -26.40 -15.23 13.72
N ALA A 892 -26.92 -14.02 13.94
CA ALA A 892 -26.29 -12.78 13.50
C ALA A 892 -24.86 -12.63 14.06
N GLN A 893 -24.66 -12.99 15.33
CA GLN A 893 -23.37 -12.86 16.00
C GLN A 893 -22.35 -13.93 15.56
N ARG A 894 -22.79 -15.16 15.31
CA ARG A 894 -21.89 -16.33 15.23
C ARG A 894 -21.82 -16.99 13.86
N CYS A 895 -22.87 -16.84 13.06
CA CYS A 895 -23.09 -17.64 11.86
C CYS A 895 -23.28 -16.78 10.61
N ALA A 896 -23.94 -15.62 10.71
CA ALA A 896 -24.29 -14.75 9.59
C ALA A 896 -23.08 -14.33 8.76
N ALA A 897 -22.00 -13.93 9.43
CA ALA A 897 -20.75 -13.51 8.78
C ALA A 897 -20.20 -14.54 7.79
N CYS A 898 -20.48 -15.83 8.00
CA CYS A 898 -20.10 -16.91 7.10
C CYS A 898 -21.27 -17.44 6.27
N HIS A 899 -22.48 -17.58 6.81
CA HIS A 899 -23.58 -18.29 6.13
C HIS A 899 -24.51 -17.40 5.31
N ASP A 900 -24.54 -16.09 5.57
CA ASP A 900 -25.15 -15.10 4.67
C ASP A 900 -24.19 -14.72 3.53
N HIS A 901 -22.90 -15.03 3.70
CA HIS A 901 -21.81 -14.74 2.77
C HIS A 901 -20.85 -15.96 2.58
N PRO A 902 -21.35 -17.13 2.14
CA PRO A 902 -20.68 -18.45 2.23
C PRO A 902 -19.42 -18.67 1.38
N GLN A 903 -18.21 -18.69 1.95
CA GLN A 903 -16.96 -18.94 1.20
C GLN A 903 -16.58 -20.44 1.08
N GLY A 904 -15.97 -20.85 -0.04
CA GLY A 904 -15.40 -22.20 -0.20
C GLY A 904 -16.41 -23.34 -0.01
N ASN A 905 -16.24 -24.15 1.04
CA ASN A 905 -17.13 -25.28 1.40
C ASN A 905 -18.23 -24.88 2.39
N ILE A 906 -18.32 -23.61 2.77
CA ILE A 906 -19.32 -23.13 3.73
C ILE A 906 -20.70 -23.15 3.04
N PRO A 907 -21.70 -23.85 3.57
CA PRO A 907 -23.03 -23.89 2.97
C PRO A 907 -23.78 -22.56 3.22
N PRO A 908 -24.47 -21.96 2.23
CA PRO A 908 -25.38 -20.84 2.49
C PRO A 908 -26.47 -21.22 3.48
N ARG A 909 -27.04 -20.23 4.17
CA ARG A 909 -28.17 -20.45 5.08
C ARG A 909 -29.31 -21.23 4.42
N ALA A 910 -29.65 -20.91 3.17
CA ALA A 910 -30.69 -21.64 2.42
C ALA A 910 -30.37 -23.14 2.24
N VAL A 911 -29.10 -23.53 2.14
CA VAL A 911 -28.66 -24.93 2.07
C VAL A 911 -28.65 -25.57 3.45
N LEU A 912 -28.34 -24.82 4.50
CA LEU A 912 -28.49 -25.31 5.88
C LEU A 912 -29.96 -25.61 6.20
N ALA A 913 -30.88 -24.82 5.68
CA ALA A 913 -32.31 -25.01 5.95
C ALA A 913 -32.85 -26.35 5.42
N THR A 914 -32.23 -26.92 4.39
CA THR A 914 -32.58 -28.24 3.85
C THR A 914 -31.96 -29.40 4.62
N ARG A 915 -31.07 -29.15 5.59
CA ARG A 915 -30.44 -30.21 6.40
C ARG A 915 -31.35 -30.67 7.54
N PRO A 916 -31.30 -31.96 7.93
CA PRO A 916 -31.95 -32.43 9.14
C PRO A 916 -31.44 -31.66 10.37
N LYS A 917 -32.36 -31.30 11.28
CA LYS A 917 -32.02 -30.56 12.52
C LYS A 917 -30.88 -31.23 13.29
N ASP A 918 -30.95 -32.54 13.47
CA ASP A 918 -29.94 -33.29 14.23
C ASP A 918 -28.55 -33.20 13.60
N ARG A 919 -28.47 -33.08 12.27
CA ARG A 919 -27.21 -32.87 11.56
C ARG A 919 -26.62 -31.47 11.79
N ILE A 920 -27.47 -30.44 11.93
CA ILE A 920 -27.04 -29.08 12.27
C ILE A 920 -26.60 -29.02 13.73
N VAL A 921 -27.35 -29.65 14.64
CA VAL A 921 -26.99 -29.77 16.06
C VAL A 921 -25.68 -30.54 16.22
N GLU A 922 -25.48 -31.63 15.49
CA GLU A 922 -24.23 -32.39 15.48
C GLU A 922 -23.06 -31.53 14.96
N ALA A 923 -23.27 -30.76 13.87
CA ALA A 923 -22.25 -29.85 13.35
C ALA A 923 -21.85 -28.76 14.35
N LEU A 924 -22.81 -28.22 15.12
CA LEU A 924 -22.60 -27.19 16.15
C LEU A 924 -22.07 -27.77 17.47
N SER A 925 -22.36 -29.03 17.79
CA SER A 925 -21.97 -29.62 19.09
C SER A 925 -20.65 -30.40 19.00
N ARG A 926 -20.42 -31.06 17.87
CA ARG A 926 -19.34 -32.05 17.69
C ARG A 926 -18.59 -31.91 16.36
N GLY A 927 -19.14 -31.19 15.38
CA GLY A 927 -18.55 -31.05 14.04
C GLY A 927 -17.84 -29.72 13.78
N VAL A 928 -17.68 -29.40 12.49
CA VAL A 928 -16.90 -28.25 11.99
C VAL A 928 -17.39 -26.87 12.46
N MET A 929 -18.64 -26.77 12.91
CA MET A 929 -19.25 -25.51 13.38
C MET A 929 -19.19 -25.34 14.89
N ARG A 930 -18.58 -26.30 15.60
CA ARG A 930 -18.41 -26.25 17.07
C ARG A 930 -17.75 -24.97 17.59
N PRO A 931 -16.74 -24.38 16.91
CA PRO A 931 -16.21 -23.08 17.33
C PRO A 931 -17.28 -21.98 17.42
N GLN A 932 -18.30 -22.00 16.56
CA GLN A 932 -19.30 -20.93 16.49
C GLN A 932 -20.41 -21.11 17.52
N ALA A 933 -20.58 -22.33 18.02
CA ALA A 933 -21.47 -22.67 19.13
C ALA A 933 -20.75 -22.73 20.50
N ALA A 934 -19.46 -22.37 20.55
CA ALA A 934 -18.70 -22.37 21.80
C ALA A 934 -19.34 -21.43 22.83
N GLY A 935 -19.61 -21.96 24.04
CA GLY A 935 -20.25 -21.23 25.12
C GLY A 935 -21.79 -21.24 25.09
N LEU A 936 -22.42 -21.91 24.13
CA LEU A 936 -23.87 -22.12 24.10
C LEU A 936 -24.26 -23.40 24.86
N ASP A 937 -25.37 -23.35 25.60
CA ASP A 937 -25.99 -24.55 26.17
C ASP A 937 -26.76 -25.37 25.11
N GLU A 938 -27.12 -26.62 25.44
CA GLU A 938 -27.78 -27.52 24.49
C GLU A 938 -29.11 -26.96 23.96
N ARG A 939 -29.84 -26.20 24.79
CA ARG A 939 -31.12 -25.57 24.41
C ARG A 939 -30.88 -24.46 23.39
N GLN A 940 -29.85 -23.65 23.58
CA GLN A 940 -29.45 -22.59 22.64
C GLN A 940 -28.96 -23.16 21.32
N VAL A 941 -28.16 -24.23 21.33
CA VAL A 941 -27.71 -24.93 20.11
C VAL A 941 -28.90 -25.49 19.33
N ARG A 942 -29.86 -26.15 20.00
CA ARG A 942 -31.07 -26.68 19.37
C ARG A 942 -31.96 -25.56 18.82
N ALA A 943 -32.11 -24.45 19.53
CA ALA A 943 -32.91 -23.31 19.09
C ALA A 943 -32.26 -22.57 17.89
N LEU A 944 -30.93 -22.47 17.86
CA LEU A 944 -30.19 -21.96 16.70
C LEU A 944 -30.32 -22.88 15.50
N ALA A 945 -30.29 -24.20 15.70
CA ALA A 945 -30.53 -25.18 14.64
C ALA A 945 -31.97 -25.10 14.09
N ASP A 946 -32.96 -24.84 14.93
CA ASP A 946 -34.34 -24.57 14.49
C ASP A 946 -34.44 -23.29 13.67
N TYR A 947 -33.77 -22.22 14.09
CA TYR A 947 -33.74 -20.95 13.37
C TYR A 947 -33.05 -21.07 12.00
N LEU A 948 -31.97 -21.84 11.89
CA LEU A 948 -31.27 -22.11 10.63
C LEU A 948 -32.12 -22.89 9.61
N ARG A 949 -33.22 -23.52 10.06
CA ARG A 949 -34.18 -24.26 9.21
C ARG A 949 -35.37 -23.43 8.76
N GLN A 950 -35.47 -22.20 9.26
CA GLN A 950 -36.40 -21.17 8.82
C GLN A 950 -35.68 -20.27 7.81
#